data_AF-A0A9K3Q5N9-F1
#
_entry.id   AF-A0A9K3Q5N9-F1
#
_cell.length_a   1.000
_cell.length_b   1.000
_cell.length_c   1.000
_cell.angle_alpha   90.00
_cell.angle_beta   90.00
_cell.angle_gamma   90.00
#
_symmetry.space_group_name_H-M   'P 1'
#
loop_
_entity.id
_entity.type
_entity.pdbx_description
1 polymer ?
#
loop_
_entity_poly.entity_id
_entity_poly.type
_entity_poly.pdbx_seq_one_letter_code
_entity_poly.pdbx_strand_id
1 'polypeptide(L)'
;MSLDAYNRALFILNRSATTADSSNVTTSPVHPVDLELDSQLQTAAALGTLDSEMPENTMKAMVPKMVEFFDYCNKVYPLETHKYHLTSTKVYRFMWYVAFREKKPTGGRKRGTESNQQNRYFDLAAYNAIICDFRQPGSGESQLIWPRPRNPVSSSVFALYKAVFRNIHKVHVAQKLTSNTWEQIWTIHLDELHKIVKERQPEIRKESYQEKATEEFAPYTIVENYGNIEEELWQSSTIRNGHRTHVSGLRHRYLFLHLTSGILRAESLYKAELSDIIGIVPPCSHEDVHRMFIMVNQLPMGKTSQGRILYGRATRHRDVRLCCIGALAFYLQYRFYVTCEFRDFTVDDWLDNTKWFDIKLLTNVESCDHTSVMCNDSYKDKMKAVMSKLKLPMGKLLHLDRNVGPEILKFLQAESEDIQKMGNWNPSIHDSSYSTKLPMKAIRQLAGYPDGQSLYFNTRTALDPPEALLRATPMGQWVYEAHENVGRRCSESGSSKHQTAYQVLCFFVDLNRFFLQDAAAMICLYPERGRHKMYDEIPVFNHELWQPFVGEMKLKLETEECPFDAKLEAVLPSVHQWHQANQQAVAELVRETKLLREETKLFREETKKAIEAIQNDLRQSNMDFRRSIAMSSAALAKTLRAHAGSVVPEVAGLEELSTLMAASSPGTSPRFREDQQNNEHPPVDSRPFIMHPKHASIHNMYCEWHGISPFADPQGGVVGRNKAHGKKWRKEFNPNHYSRTSRIMKAVDRIISSDNLTWQNAVARLEPLYDRSGKSLSKMVDLLVDEGLLAKGKARGAKRKAKEAGIGVEKI
;
A
#
# COMPACT_ATOMS: atom_id res chain seq x y z
N MET A 1 -3.54 42.14 -5.17
CA MET A 1 -4.50 42.25 -4.03
C MET A 1 -4.20 41.33 -2.84
N SER A 2 -3.21 40.43 -2.85
CA SER A 2 -2.90 39.55 -1.71
C SER A 2 -1.84 40.10 -0.75
N LEU A 3 -0.73 40.62 -1.28
CA LEU A 3 0.37 41.17 -0.47
C LEU A 3 -0.01 42.51 0.16
N ASP A 4 -0.65 43.41 -0.59
CA ASP A 4 -1.10 44.71 -0.07
C ASP A 4 -2.18 44.58 1.02
N ALA A 5 -3.05 43.57 0.93
CA ALA A 5 -4.05 43.29 1.98
C ALA A 5 -3.42 42.64 3.23
N TYR A 6 -2.39 41.81 3.04
CA TYR A 6 -1.60 41.22 4.13
C TYR A 6 -0.74 42.29 4.83
N ASN A 7 -0.09 43.16 4.06
CA ASN A 7 0.69 44.30 4.55
C ASN A 7 -0.20 45.31 5.26
N ARG A 8 -1.42 45.57 4.76
CA ARG A 8 -2.43 46.37 5.50
C ARG A 8 -2.87 45.68 6.79
N ALA A 9 -3.02 44.36 6.80
CA ALA A 9 -3.38 43.58 7.98
C ALA A 9 -2.25 43.57 9.04
N LEU A 10 -0.99 43.45 8.60
CA LEU A 10 0.21 43.62 9.43
C LEU A 10 0.39 45.07 9.90
N PHE A 11 0.10 46.05 9.05
CA PHE A 11 0.12 47.48 9.40
C PHE A 11 -0.93 47.83 10.46
N ILE A 12 -2.12 47.21 10.41
CA ILE A 12 -3.14 47.32 11.45
C ILE A 12 -2.65 46.77 12.78
N LEU A 13 -1.90 45.64 12.78
CA LEU A 13 -1.27 45.09 13.98
C LEU A 13 -0.17 46.03 14.54
N ASN A 14 0.66 46.61 13.67
CA ASN A 14 1.73 47.54 14.07
C ASN A 14 1.19 48.84 14.72
N ARG A 15 0.01 49.33 14.30
CA ARG A 15 -0.59 50.55 14.86
C ARG A 15 -1.16 50.35 16.28
N SER A 16 -1.39 49.10 16.70
CA SER A 16 -1.82 48.77 18.07
C SER A 16 -0.65 48.70 19.07
N ALA A 17 0.60 48.60 18.58
CA ALA A 17 1.80 48.49 19.42
C ALA A 17 2.25 49.82 20.04
N THR A 18 1.89 50.97 19.45
CA THR A 18 2.27 52.31 19.94
C THR A 18 1.57 52.75 21.22
N THR A 19 0.83 51.87 21.90
CA THR A 19 0.03 52.21 23.11
C THR A 19 0.24 51.27 24.31
N ALA A 20 1.24 50.39 24.31
CA ALA A 20 1.46 49.46 25.42
C ALA A 20 2.63 49.91 26.31
N ASP A 21 2.30 50.26 27.56
CA ASP A 21 3.22 50.69 28.61
C ASP A 21 3.98 49.49 29.19
N SER A 22 5.31 49.57 29.23
CA SER A 22 6.18 48.47 29.65
C SER A 22 6.50 48.56 31.15
N SER A 23 6.06 47.57 31.94
CA SER A 23 6.58 47.40 33.31
C SER A 23 7.09 45.97 33.58
N ASN A 24 8.34 45.95 34.05
CA ASN A 24 9.08 44.96 34.85
C ASN A 24 9.43 43.58 34.27
N VAL A 25 10.73 43.35 34.02
CA VAL A 25 11.48 42.14 34.45
C VAL A 25 12.94 42.52 34.79
N THR A 26 13.40 42.10 35.96
CA THR A 26 14.77 42.27 36.49
C THR A 26 15.58 40.98 36.28
N THR A 27 16.73 41.01 35.59
CA THR A 27 17.92 40.15 35.84
C THR A 27 19.15 40.51 34.96
N SER A 28 20.31 40.73 35.62
CA SER A 28 21.72 40.78 35.14
C SER A 28 22.17 41.82 34.07
N PRO A 29 23.45 42.25 34.08
CA PRO A 29 23.91 43.46 33.39
C PRO A 29 24.21 43.15 31.91
N VAL A 30 23.17 43.14 31.08
CA VAL A 30 23.31 43.33 29.64
C VAL A 30 23.01 44.81 29.36
N HIS A 31 23.85 45.47 28.55
CA HIS A 31 23.70 46.90 28.27
C HIS A 31 22.31 47.15 27.64
N PRO A 32 21.54 48.17 28.06
CA PRO A 32 20.15 48.38 27.62
C PRO A 32 19.99 48.45 26.08
N VAL A 33 21.02 48.95 25.40
CA VAL A 33 21.08 49.05 23.93
C VAL A 33 21.18 47.68 23.26
N ASP A 34 21.88 46.71 23.87
CA ASP A 34 22.04 45.36 23.33
C ASP A 34 20.73 44.56 23.49
N LEU A 35 20.02 44.73 24.61
CA LEU A 35 18.70 44.15 24.83
C LEU A 35 17.65 44.67 23.84
N GLU A 36 17.73 45.95 23.50
CA GLU A 36 16.84 46.57 22.52
C GLU A 36 17.20 46.15 21.08
N LEU A 37 18.49 46.11 20.74
CA LEU A 37 18.98 45.59 19.46
C LEU A 37 18.62 44.12 19.27
N ASP A 38 18.83 43.27 20.28
CA ASP A 38 18.46 41.85 20.25
C ASP A 38 16.94 41.67 20.11
N SER A 39 16.15 42.49 20.82
CA SER A 39 14.69 42.50 20.67
C SER A 39 14.27 42.93 19.26
N GLN A 40 14.93 43.93 18.67
CA GLN A 40 14.67 44.40 17.31
C GLN A 40 15.10 43.37 16.25
N LEU A 41 16.25 42.71 16.42
CA LEU A 41 16.73 41.65 15.55
C LEU A 41 15.84 40.41 15.62
N GLN A 42 15.38 40.00 16.80
CA GLN A 42 14.42 38.91 16.98
C GLN A 42 13.07 39.24 16.34
N THR A 43 12.60 40.48 16.49
CA THR A 43 11.36 40.96 15.85
C THR A 43 11.50 41.00 14.33
N ALA A 44 12.60 41.52 13.81
CA ALA A 44 12.91 41.58 12.39
C ALA A 44 13.06 40.18 11.77
N ALA A 45 13.69 39.23 12.47
CA ALA A 45 13.80 37.84 12.02
C ALA A 45 12.43 37.13 12.00
N ALA A 46 11.60 37.34 13.02
CA ALA A 46 10.25 36.77 13.09
C ALA A 46 9.29 37.35 12.03
N LEU A 47 9.38 38.66 11.76
CA LEU A 47 8.57 39.33 10.74
C LEU A 47 9.10 39.06 9.32
N GLY A 48 10.42 39.05 9.12
CA GLY A 48 11.06 38.75 7.85
C GLY A 48 10.79 37.32 7.36
N THR A 49 10.78 36.33 8.26
CA THR A 49 10.40 34.94 7.92
C THR A 49 8.91 34.75 7.61
N LEU A 50 8.03 35.61 8.14
CA LEU A 50 6.61 35.59 7.83
C LEU A 50 6.28 36.26 6.48
N ASP A 51 7.03 37.29 6.09
CA ASP A 51 6.76 38.11 4.90
C ASP A 51 7.51 37.63 3.63
N SER A 52 8.74 37.13 3.76
CA SER A 52 9.61 36.81 2.60
C SER A 52 9.56 35.35 2.09
N GLU A 53 8.95 34.42 2.83
CA GLU A 53 9.04 32.97 2.51
C GLU A 53 7.69 32.26 2.29
N MET A 54 6.53 32.91 2.52
CA MET A 54 5.24 32.22 2.37
C MET A 54 4.84 32.04 0.90
N PRO A 55 4.62 30.79 0.42
CA PRO A 55 4.22 30.56 -0.97
C PRO A 55 2.91 31.29 -1.31
N GLU A 56 2.81 31.87 -2.51
CA GLU A 56 1.68 32.70 -2.94
C GLU A 56 0.30 32.03 -2.72
N ASN A 57 0.20 30.72 -3.00
CA ASN A 57 -1.01 29.94 -2.78
C ASN A 57 -1.38 29.78 -1.30
N THR A 58 -0.39 29.72 -0.42
CA THR A 58 -0.59 29.69 1.04
C THR A 58 -1.10 31.05 1.51
N MET A 59 -0.55 32.15 1.00
CA MET A 59 -1.08 33.50 1.26
C MET A 59 -2.52 33.67 0.76
N LYS A 60 -2.82 33.29 -0.49
CA LYS A 60 -4.20 33.29 -1.04
C LYS A 60 -5.17 32.49 -0.16
N ALA A 61 -4.69 31.42 0.48
CA ALA A 61 -5.49 30.63 1.41
C ALA A 61 -5.65 31.32 2.77
N MET A 62 -4.58 31.84 3.40
CA MET A 62 -4.58 32.35 4.78
C MET A 62 -5.12 33.77 4.91
N VAL A 63 -4.77 34.68 3.99
CA VAL A 63 -5.11 36.12 4.07
C VAL A 63 -6.62 36.36 4.24
N PRO A 64 -7.53 35.74 3.45
CA PRO A 64 -8.96 35.97 3.62
C PRO A 64 -9.49 35.58 5.01
N LYS A 65 -8.86 34.60 5.68
CA LYS A 65 -9.27 34.11 7.01
C LYS A 65 -8.76 35.01 8.11
N MET A 66 -7.55 35.56 7.94
CA MET A 66 -7.01 36.60 8.80
C MET A 66 -7.89 37.86 8.75
N VAL A 67 -8.23 38.33 7.54
CA VAL A 67 -9.12 39.49 7.34
C VAL A 67 -10.50 39.24 7.97
N GLU A 68 -11.05 38.03 7.81
CA GLU A 68 -12.32 37.67 8.43
C GLU A 68 -12.27 37.73 9.98
N PHE A 69 -11.17 37.31 10.60
CA PHE A 69 -11.02 37.44 12.05
C PHE A 69 -10.89 38.90 12.50
N PHE A 70 -10.17 39.73 11.75
CA PHE A 70 -10.08 41.16 12.08
C PHE A 70 -11.41 41.90 11.89
N ASP A 71 -12.20 41.53 10.89
CA ASP A 71 -13.57 42.03 10.72
C ASP A 71 -14.48 41.61 11.88
N TYR A 72 -14.32 40.37 12.39
CA TYR A 72 -14.96 39.92 13.63
C TYR A 72 -14.57 40.79 14.83
N CYS A 73 -13.27 41.04 15.05
CA CYS A 73 -12.81 41.89 16.15
C CYS A 73 -13.40 43.31 16.05
N ASN A 74 -13.46 43.89 14.85
CA ASN A 74 -14.01 45.22 14.63
C ASN A 74 -15.52 45.31 14.93
N LYS A 75 -16.28 44.27 14.58
CA LYS A 75 -17.75 44.26 14.71
C LYS A 75 -18.22 43.84 16.11
N VAL A 76 -17.52 42.90 16.75
CA VAL A 76 -17.93 42.34 18.06
C VAL A 76 -17.27 43.08 19.22
N TYR A 77 -16.09 43.66 19.01
CA TYR A 77 -15.32 44.39 20.04
C TYR A 77 -14.92 45.80 19.57
N PRO A 78 -15.87 46.65 19.13
CA PRO A 78 -15.56 47.95 18.51
C PRO A 78 -14.87 48.93 19.46
N LEU A 79 -15.15 48.83 20.77
CA LEU A 79 -14.67 49.74 21.81
C LEU A 79 -13.41 49.27 22.54
N GLU A 80 -12.89 48.07 22.22
CA GLU A 80 -11.69 47.56 22.90
C GLU A 80 -10.41 48.17 22.32
N THR A 81 -9.58 48.78 23.18
CA THR A 81 -8.29 49.38 22.83
C THR A 81 -7.33 48.38 22.16
N HIS A 82 -7.37 47.12 22.59
CA HIS A 82 -6.55 46.03 22.04
C HIS A 82 -7.42 44.95 21.37
N LYS A 83 -8.38 45.37 20.55
CA LYS A 83 -9.35 44.48 19.90
C LYS A 83 -8.73 43.33 19.08
N TYR A 84 -7.54 43.51 18.52
CA TYR A 84 -6.84 42.48 17.73
C TYR A 84 -5.99 41.50 18.56
N HIS A 85 -5.78 41.76 19.86
CA HIS A 85 -5.07 40.83 20.72
C HIS A 85 -5.80 39.50 20.78
N LEU A 86 -5.05 38.41 20.56
CA LEU A 86 -5.58 37.07 20.69
C LEU A 86 -5.79 36.76 22.16
N THR A 87 -7.05 36.52 22.53
CA THR A 87 -7.42 35.97 23.83
C THR A 87 -8.11 34.63 23.62
N SER A 88 -8.00 33.74 24.61
CA SER A 88 -8.65 32.42 24.59
C SER A 88 -10.14 32.54 24.25
N THR A 89 -10.84 33.51 24.87
CA THR A 89 -12.26 33.77 24.65
C THR A 89 -12.58 34.23 23.24
N LYS A 90 -11.80 35.17 22.67
CA LYS A 90 -12.04 35.68 21.31
C LYS A 90 -11.87 34.58 20.27
N VAL A 91 -10.79 33.79 20.41
CA VAL A 91 -10.49 32.69 19.50
C VAL A 91 -11.55 31.59 19.62
N TYR A 92 -11.94 31.21 20.84
CA TYR A 92 -12.96 30.19 21.06
C TYR A 92 -14.31 30.58 20.45
N ARG A 93 -14.82 31.80 20.74
CA ARG A 93 -16.12 32.27 20.20
C ARG A 93 -16.11 32.37 18.68
N PHE A 94 -15.02 32.85 18.10
CA PHE A 94 -14.90 32.90 16.65
C PHE A 94 -14.83 31.51 16.02
N MET A 95 -14.04 30.59 16.59
CA MET A 95 -13.93 29.22 16.09
C MET A 95 -15.22 28.42 16.28
N TRP A 96 -15.99 28.70 17.33
CA TRP A 96 -17.36 28.19 17.49
C TRP A 96 -18.22 28.59 16.30
N TYR A 97 -18.27 29.89 15.98
CA TYR A 97 -18.97 30.37 14.79
C TYR A 97 -18.47 29.69 13.51
N VAL A 98 -17.16 29.55 13.32
CA VAL A 98 -16.57 28.83 12.17
C VAL A 98 -17.02 27.38 12.11
N ALA A 99 -17.12 26.68 13.23
CA ALA A 99 -17.49 25.25 13.30
C ALA A 99 -18.96 24.99 12.96
N PHE A 100 -19.83 25.97 13.21
CA PHE A 100 -21.28 25.80 13.15
C PHE A 100 -21.97 26.60 12.04
N ARG A 101 -21.24 27.43 11.30
CA ARG A 101 -21.78 28.15 10.13
C ARG A 101 -21.80 27.30 8.85
N GLU A 102 -22.61 27.75 7.90
CA GLU A 102 -22.56 27.28 6.52
C GLU A 102 -21.21 27.63 5.87
N LYS A 103 -20.72 26.71 5.04
CA LYS A 103 -19.52 26.89 4.23
C LYS A 103 -19.78 28.03 3.26
N LYS A 104 -18.93 29.05 3.32
CA LYS A 104 -19.00 30.19 2.40
C LYS A 104 -18.83 29.72 0.95
N PRO A 105 -19.59 30.30 0.01
CA PRO A 105 -19.41 30.01 -1.41
C PRO A 105 -17.97 30.33 -1.84
N THR A 106 -17.33 29.39 -2.54
CA THR A 106 -16.00 29.58 -3.11
C THR A 106 -16.07 30.61 -4.22
N GLY A 107 -15.26 31.67 -4.13
CA GLY A 107 -15.29 32.83 -5.03
C GLY A 107 -15.06 32.47 -6.49
N GLY A 108 -16.14 32.39 -7.25
CA GLY A 108 -16.15 32.82 -8.64
C GLY A 108 -16.42 34.32 -8.69
N ARG A 109 -15.87 35.02 -9.67
CA ARG A 109 -16.26 36.41 -10.02
C ARG A 109 -17.75 36.47 -10.34
N LYS A 110 -18.63 36.49 -9.34
CA LYS A 110 -19.95 37.10 -9.49
C LYS A 110 -19.86 38.45 -8.79
N ARG A 111 -19.90 39.51 -9.59
CA ARG A 111 -20.27 40.87 -9.14
C ARG A 111 -21.63 40.73 -8.47
N GLY A 112 -21.62 40.51 -7.16
CA GLY A 112 -22.81 40.70 -6.34
C GLY A 112 -23.07 42.20 -6.23
N THR A 113 -24.34 42.57 -6.32
CA THR A 113 -24.89 43.91 -6.06
C THR A 113 -24.27 44.57 -4.82
N GLU A 114 -24.12 45.88 -4.87
CA GLU A 114 -23.39 46.72 -3.88
C GLU A 114 -23.85 46.53 -2.43
N SER A 115 -25.07 46.04 -2.19
CA SER A 115 -25.63 45.75 -0.86
C SER A 115 -24.92 44.63 -0.08
N ASN A 116 -24.06 43.82 -0.70
CA ASN A 116 -23.37 42.69 -0.05
C ASN A 116 -21.92 42.97 0.36
N GLN A 117 -21.41 44.20 0.19
CA GLN A 117 -20.04 44.54 0.57
C GLN A 117 -19.81 44.60 2.09
N GLN A 118 -20.84 44.94 2.88
CA GLN A 118 -20.71 45.17 4.33
C GLN A 118 -20.53 43.86 5.14
N ASN A 119 -20.99 42.72 4.62
CA ASN A 119 -20.82 41.37 5.19
C ASN A 119 -19.82 40.50 4.41
N ARG A 120 -18.95 41.12 3.60
CA ARG A 120 -18.03 40.41 2.69
C ARG A 120 -17.08 39.44 3.40
N TYR A 121 -16.64 39.77 4.62
CA TYR A 121 -15.64 38.98 5.34
C TYR A 121 -16.20 38.34 6.62
N PHE A 122 -16.90 39.07 7.49
CA PHE A 122 -17.57 38.51 8.66
C PHE A 122 -19.04 38.95 8.73
N ASP A 123 -19.94 38.02 9.06
CA ASP A 123 -21.38 38.25 9.18
C ASP A 123 -21.76 38.26 10.67
N LEU A 124 -22.06 39.46 11.18
CA LEU A 124 -22.40 39.67 12.59
C LEU A 124 -23.78 39.10 12.95
N ALA A 125 -24.74 39.15 12.02
CA ALA A 125 -26.10 38.66 12.26
C ALA A 125 -26.09 37.12 12.37
N ALA A 126 -25.39 36.44 11.45
CA ALA A 126 -25.22 34.99 11.50
C ALA A 126 -24.43 34.54 12.74
N TYR A 127 -23.40 35.29 13.14
CA TYR A 127 -22.68 35.04 14.37
C TYR A 127 -23.58 35.14 15.60
N ASN A 128 -24.35 36.23 15.72
CA ASN A 128 -25.26 36.41 16.85
C ASN A 128 -26.32 35.31 16.90
N ALA A 129 -26.90 34.90 15.76
CA ALA A 129 -27.85 33.79 15.71
C ALA A 129 -27.24 32.49 16.27
N ILE A 130 -26.05 32.09 15.79
CA ILE A 130 -25.36 30.86 16.24
C ILE A 130 -24.98 30.90 17.72
N ILE A 131 -24.63 32.08 18.25
CA ILE A 131 -24.29 32.26 19.67
C ILE A 131 -25.56 32.34 20.55
N CYS A 132 -26.65 32.92 20.05
CA CYS A 132 -27.94 33.03 20.74
C CYS A 132 -28.71 31.71 20.78
N ASP A 133 -28.64 30.88 19.74
CA ASP A 133 -29.28 29.56 19.69
C ASP A 133 -28.77 28.62 20.80
N PHE A 134 -27.57 28.86 21.32
CA PHE A 134 -27.00 28.14 22.46
C PHE A 134 -27.50 28.65 23.84
N ARG A 135 -28.13 29.84 23.88
CA ARG A 135 -28.44 30.61 25.10
C ARG A 135 -29.94 30.64 25.45
N GLN A 136 -30.74 29.67 25.05
CA GLN A 136 -32.17 29.68 25.41
C GLN A 136 -32.35 29.59 26.94
N PRO A 137 -32.95 30.60 27.60
CA PRO A 137 -33.18 30.58 29.03
C PRO A 137 -34.38 29.66 29.32
N GLY A 138 -34.16 28.55 30.04
CA GLY A 138 -35.24 27.75 30.61
C GLY A 138 -35.14 26.23 30.43
N SER A 139 -34.24 25.71 29.60
CA SER A 139 -33.97 24.26 29.55
C SER A 139 -32.82 23.93 30.49
N GLY A 140 -33.05 23.08 31.49
CA GLY A 140 -31.97 22.47 32.27
C GLY A 140 -30.92 21.82 31.37
N GLU A 141 -29.75 21.49 31.94
CA GLU A 141 -28.55 20.97 31.26
C GLU A 141 -28.79 19.81 30.26
N SER A 142 -29.97 19.18 30.29
CA SER A 142 -30.36 18.03 29.47
C SER A 142 -30.87 18.32 28.05
N GLN A 143 -30.99 19.56 27.57
CA GLN A 143 -31.46 19.88 26.21
C GLN A 143 -30.63 20.95 25.47
N LEU A 144 -29.31 20.76 25.41
CA LEU A 144 -28.44 21.54 24.53
C LEU A 144 -28.70 21.17 23.05
N ILE A 145 -29.34 22.06 22.29
CA ILE A 145 -29.52 21.88 20.84
C ILE A 145 -28.25 22.38 20.12
N TRP A 146 -27.47 21.44 19.61
CA TRP A 146 -26.28 21.76 18.81
C TRP A 146 -26.68 22.32 17.44
N PRO A 147 -26.15 23.47 17.00
CA PRO A 147 -26.39 23.95 15.65
C PRO A 147 -25.92 22.93 14.60
N ARG A 148 -26.74 22.64 13.60
CA ARG A 148 -26.43 21.69 12.51
C ARG A 148 -26.48 22.39 11.16
N PRO A 149 -25.36 22.97 10.68
CA PRO A 149 -25.28 23.51 9.33
C PRO A 149 -25.44 22.39 8.28
N ARG A 150 -26.09 22.69 7.15
CA ARG A 150 -26.33 21.77 6.03
C ARG A 150 -25.04 21.46 5.27
N ASN A 151 -24.17 22.47 5.12
CA ASN A 151 -22.87 22.34 4.46
C ASN A 151 -21.79 22.96 5.35
N PRO A 152 -21.35 22.30 6.41
CA PRO A 152 -20.39 22.87 7.35
C PRO A 152 -18.99 23.07 6.77
N VAL A 153 -18.22 23.84 7.51
CA VAL A 153 -16.77 23.99 7.31
C VAL A 153 -16.05 22.65 7.48
N SER A 154 -15.07 22.38 6.60
CA SER A 154 -14.25 21.17 6.68
C SER A 154 -13.17 21.27 7.76
N SER A 155 -12.72 20.11 8.27
CA SER A 155 -11.59 20.02 9.20
C SER A 155 -10.31 20.70 8.69
N SER A 156 -10.09 20.70 7.37
CA SER A 156 -8.96 21.40 6.73
C SER A 156 -9.05 22.93 6.85
N VAL A 157 -10.25 23.50 6.72
CA VAL A 157 -10.44 24.95 6.89
C VAL A 157 -10.31 25.33 8.36
N PHE A 158 -10.81 24.50 9.28
CA PHE A 158 -10.61 24.70 10.72
C PHE A 158 -9.12 24.71 11.09
N ALA A 159 -8.35 23.75 10.59
CA ALA A 159 -6.89 23.69 10.77
C ALA A 159 -6.17 24.91 10.15
N LEU A 160 -6.70 25.45 9.04
CA LEU A 160 -6.15 26.66 8.43
C LEU A 160 -6.34 27.89 9.32
N TYR A 161 -7.49 28.02 10.01
CA TYR A 161 -7.68 29.06 11.03
C TYR A 161 -6.72 28.89 12.21
N LYS A 162 -6.50 27.65 12.69
CA LYS A 162 -5.49 27.36 13.71
C LYS A 162 -4.11 27.86 13.28
N ALA A 163 -3.71 27.60 12.03
CA ALA A 163 -2.44 28.10 11.47
C ALA A 163 -2.39 29.63 11.38
N VAL A 164 -3.49 30.28 10.96
CA VAL A 164 -3.58 31.75 10.94
C VAL A 164 -3.39 32.33 12.34
N PHE A 165 -4.08 31.79 13.36
CA PHE A 165 -3.93 32.26 14.73
C PHE A 165 -2.55 31.98 15.30
N ARG A 166 -1.93 30.85 14.95
CA ARG A 166 -0.53 30.56 15.32
C ARG A 166 0.41 31.61 14.75
N ASN A 167 0.19 32.06 13.50
CA ASN A 167 1.00 33.13 12.90
C ASN A 167 0.78 34.48 13.60
N ILE A 168 -0.47 34.86 13.87
CA ILE A 168 -0.78 36.10 14.60
C ILE A 168 -0.18 36.07 16.01
N HIS A 169 -0.26 34.93 16.71
CA HIS A 169 0.33 34.74 18.04
C HIS A 169 1.85 34.92 18.02
N LYS A 170 2.54 34.33 17.03
CA LYS A 170 3.98 34.54 16.85
C LYS A 170 4.35 36.02 16.67
N VAL A 171 3.55 36.76 15.89
CA VAL A 171 3.75 38.22 15.72
C VAL A 171 3.55 38.95 17.05
N HIS A 172 2.48 38.65 17.79
CA HIS A 172 2.25 39.27 19.10
C HIS A 172 3.36 38.94 20.11
N VAL A 173 3.90 37.73 20.12
CA VAL A 173 5.03 37.35 20.98
C VAL A 173 6.29 38.12 20.59
N ALA A 174 6.61 38.18 19.29
CA ALA A 174 7.76 38.93 18.79
C ALA A 174 7.66 40.42 19.15
N GLN A 175 6.47 40.99 19.05
CA GLN A 175 6.18 42.40 19.40
C GLN A 175 5.96 42.63 20.91
N LYS A 176 6.14 41.60 21.76
CA LYS A 176 5.91 41.67 23.22
C LYS A 176 4.50 42.15 23.62
N LEU A 177 3.50 41.92 22.75
CA LEU A 177 2.09 42.29 22.98
C LEU A 177 1.31 41.26 23.81
N THR A 178 1.87 40.07 24.01
CA THR A 178 1.23 39.00 24.79
C THR A 178 2.26 38.22 25.60
N SER A 179 1.94 37.93 26.86
CA SER A 179 2.65 36.97 27.71
C SER A 179 2.04 35.56 27.68
N ASN A 180 0.82 35.42 27.13
CA ASN A 180 0.14 34.14 27.06
C ASN A 180 0.85 33.16 26.11
N THR A 181 1.04 31.93 26.58
CA THR A 181 1.54 30.82 25.76
C THR A 181 0.48 30.40 24.73
N TRP A 182 0.90 29.67 23.70
CA TRP A 182 -0.05 29.20 22.69
C TRP A 182 -1.13 28.30 23.30
N GLU A 183 -0.78 27.47 24.28
CA GLU A 183 -1.68 26.52 24.94
C GLU A 183 -2.75 27.22 25.78
N GLN A 184 -2.47 28.45 26.24
CA GLN A 184 -3.46 29.30 26.92
C GLN A 184 -4.44 29.96 25.93
N ILE A 185 -4.01 30.23 24.70
CA ILE A 185 -4.87 30.77 23.63
C ILE A 185 -5.68 29.65 22.94
N TRP A 186 -5.01 28.57 22.56
CA TRP A 186 -5.58 27.39 21.93
C TRP A 186 -5.73 26.28 22.96
N THR A 187 -6.83 26.34 23.72
CA THR A 187 -7.11 25.43 24.83
C THR A 187 -7.65 24.07 24.34
N ILE A 188 -7.73 23.11 25.27
CA ILE A 188 -8.31 21.78 25.02
C ILE A 188 -9.73 21.85 24.43
N HIS A 189 -10.51 22.87 24.78
CA HIS A 189 -11.87 23.06 24.25
C HIS A 189 -11.89 23.34 22.75
N LEU A 190 -10.86 23.97 22.20
CA LEU A 190 -10.73 24.19 20.75
C LEU A 190 -10.31 22.91 20.02
N ASP A 191 -9.55 22.03 20.67
CA ASP A 191 -9.21 20.72 20.11
C ASP A 191 -10.42 19.76 20.14
N GLU A 192 -11.24 19.80 21.20
CA GLU A 192 -12.54 19.10 21.22
C GLU A 192 -13.51 19.66 20.15
N LEU A 193 -13.55 20.97 19.96
CA LEU A 193 -14.33 21.57 18.88
C LEU A 193 -13.82 21.11 17.49
N HIS A 194 -12.49 20.99 17.31
CA HIS A 194 -11.92 20.45 16.08
C HIS A 194 -12.32 18.98 15.86
N LYS A 195 -12.37 18.19 16.94
CA LYS A 195 -12.82 16.80 16.92
C LYS A 195 -14.29 16.69 16.47
N ILE A 196 -15.19 17.51 17.01
CA ILE A 196 -16.58 17.59 16.55
C ILE A 196 -16.65 17.87 15.03
N VAL A 197 -15.86 18.84 14.53
CA VAL A 197 -15.80 19.15 13.10
C VAL A 197 -15.27 17.98 12.27
N LYS A 198 -14.32 17.19 12.79
CA LYS A 198 -13.79 15.98 12.12
C LYS A 198 -14.83 14.86 12.07
N GLU A 199 -15.51 14.59 13.18
CA GLU A 199 -16.48 13.50 13.31
C GLU A 199 -17.77 13.75 12.52
N ARG A 200 -18.14 15.02 12.32
CA ARG A 200 -19.29 15.39 11.48
C ARG A 200 -19.10 15.08 9.99
N GLN A 201 -17.86 15.05 9.49
CA GLN A 201 -17.59 14.84 8.06
C GLN A 201 -18.19 13.53 7.52
N PRO A 202 -17.95 12.35 8.14
CA PRO A 202 -18.63 11.11 7.78
C PRO A 202 -20.17 11.20 7.77
N GLU A 203 -20.77 11.88 8.75
CA GLU A 203 -22.23 12.05 8.85
C GLU A 203 -22.78 12.83 7.66
N ILE A 204 -22.12 13.94 7.29
CA ILE A 204 -22.52 14.73 6.13
C ILE A 204 -22.38 13.94 4.84
N ARG A 205 -21.32 13.12 4.67
CA ARG A 205 -21.19 12.27 3.48
C ARG A 205 -22.35 11.27 3.38
N LYS A 206 -22.82 10.76 4.52
CA LYS A 206 -23.98 9.88 4.61
C LYS A 206 -25.28 10.62 4.28
N GLU A 207 -25.51 11.79 4.87
CA GLU A 207 -26.71 12.62 4.67
C GLU A 207 -26.80 13.20 3.25
N SER A 208 -25.65 13.54 2.65
CA SER A 208 -25.56 14.02 1.27
C SER A 208 -25.49 12.89 0.23
N TYR A 209 -25.63 11.62 0.65
CA TYR A 209 -25.58 10.44 -0.21
C TYR A 209 -24.35 10.44 -1.14
N GLN A 210 -23.18 10.83 -0.63
CA GLN A 210 -21.96 10.84 -1.43
C GLN A 210 -21.59 9.43 -1.88
N GLU A 211 -21.29 9.31 -3.17
CA GLU A 211 -20.84 8.08 -3.81
C GLU A 211 -19.59 7.52 -3.11
N LYS A 212 -19.59 6.21 -2.83
CA LYS A 212 -18.53 5.55 -2.04
C LYS A 212 -17.42 4.93 -2.91
N ALA A 213 -17.74 4.58 -4.15
CA ALA A 213 -16.83 3.87 -5.05
C ALA A 213 -15.87 4.81 -5.82
N THR A 214 -16.19 6.10 -5.92
CA THR A 214 -15.57 7.01 -6.89
C THR A 214 -14.30 7.71 -6.41
N GLU A 215 -14.04 7.79 -5.11
CA GLU A 215 -12.85 8.49 -4.60
C GLU A 215 -11.78 7.54 -4.04
N GLU A 216 -12.16 6.64 -3.13
CA GLU A 216 -11.20 5.79 -2.41
C GLU A 216 -10.68 4.65 -3.29
N PHE A 217 -11.54 4.09 -4.15
CA PHE A 217 -11.20 2.93 -4.97
C PHE A 217 -10.85 3.28 -6.43
N ALA A 218 -11.01 4.54 -6.84
CA ALA A 218 -10.70 4.96 -8.20
C ALA A 218 -9.28 4.60 -8.68
N PRO A 219 -8.22 4.74 -7.85
CA PRO A 219 -6.88 4.34 -8.26
C PRO A 219 -6.78 2.88 -8.72
N TYR A 220 -7.53 1.95 -8.11
CA TYR A 220 -7.51 0.53 -8.50
C TYR A 220 -8.06 0.32 -9.90
N THR A 221 -9.23 0.90 -10.20
CA THR A 221 -9.84 0.84 -11.53
C THR A 221 -8.96 1.50 -12.60
N ILE A 222 -8.24 2.56 -12.23
CA ILE A 222 -7.30 3.25 -13.13
C ILE A 222 -6.07 2.37 -13.41
N VAL A 223 -5.54 1.66 -12.40
CA VAL A 223 -4.42 0.73 -12.58
C VAL A 223 -4.80 -0.39 -13.55
N GLU A 224 -6.00 -0.97 -13.41
CA GLU A 224 -6.52 -1.99 -14.32
C GLU A 224 -6.64 -1.49 -15.77
N ASN A 225 -6.90 -0.20 -15.95
CA ASN A 225 -7.07 0.43 -17.26
C ASN A 225 -5.84 1.24 -17.70
N TYR A 226 -4.68 1.08 -17.05
CA TYR A 226 -3.50 1.91 -17.29
C TYR A 226 -3.04 1.86 -18.76
N GLY A 227 -3.02 0.66 -19.35
CA GLY A 227 -2.71 0.46 -20.77
C GLY A 227 -3.75 1.09 -21.70
N ASN A 228 -5.04 1.02 -21.36
CA ASN A 228 -6.12 1.62 -22.16
C ASN A 228 -6.04 3.15 -22.15
N ILE A 229 -5.65 3.75 -21.02
CA ILE A 229 -5.42 5.20 -20.92
C ILE A 229 -4.24 5.63 -21.80
N GLU A 230 -3.13 4.87 -21.77
CA GLU A 230 -1.98 5.14 -22.63
C GLU A 230 -2.34 5.02 -24.11
N GLU A 231 -3.08 3.96 -24.49
CA GLU A 231 -3.57 3.75 -25.86
C GLU A 231 -4.42 4.95 -26.32
N GLU A 232 -5.33 5.43 -25.47
CA GLU A 232 -6.14 6.59 -25.82
C GLU A 232 -5.32 7.89 -25.91
N LEU A 233 -4.29 8.06 -25.10
CA LEU A 233 -3.37 9.19 -25.23
C LEU A 233 -2.59 9.14 -26.55
N TRP A 234 -2.20 7.94 -27.01
CA TRP A 234 -1.56 7.73 -28.31
C TRP A 234 -2.51 7.93 -29.50
N GLN A 235 -3.70 7.36 -29.47
CA GLN A 235 -4.66 7.54 -30.57
C GLN A 235 -5.10 8.99 -30.67
N SER A 236 -5.35 9.63 -29.54
CA SER A 236 -5.83 11.00 -29.53
C SER A 236 -4.77 12.05 -29.89
N SER A 237 -3.50 11.66 -30.05
CA SER A 237 -2.45 12.49 -30.65
C SER A 237 -2.45 12.45 -32.17
N THR A 238 -3.21 11.57 -32.82
CA THR A 238 -3.30 11.45 -34.29
C THR A 238 -4.62 11.98 -34.89
N ILE A 239 -5.63 12.27 -34.05
CA ILE A 239 -6.99 12.64 -34.52
C ILE A 239 -7.04 13.97 -35.26
N ARG A 240 -6.24 14.96 -34.83
CA ARG A 240 -6.23 16.31 -35.41
C ARG A 240 -4.88 16.61 -36.02
N ASN A 241 -4.90 16.94 -37.31
CA ASN A 241 -3.71 17.35 -38.05
C ASN A 241 -3.15 18.67 -37.49
N GLY A 242 -1.84 18.69 -37.27
CA GLY A 242 -1.10 19.88 -36.90
C GLY A 242 0.03 19.57 -35.92
N HIS A 243 1.18 20.23 -36.12
CA HIS A 243 2.35 20.03 -35.26
C HIS A 243 2.04 20.26 -33.77
N ARG A 244 1.23 21.28 -33.45
CA ARG A 244 0.83 21.56 -32.06
C ARG A 244 0.04 20.42 -31.42
N THR A 245 -0.89 19.80 -32.14
CA THR A 245 -1.74 18.73 -31.60
C THR A 245 -0.93 17.45 -31.41
N HIS A 246 -0.06 17.11 -32.37
CA HIS A 246 0.83 15.95 -32.28
C HIS A 246 1.80 16.11 -31.09
N VAL A 247 2.48 17.26 -30.98
CA VAL A 247 3.38 17.54 -29.84
C VAL A 247 2.63 17.52 -28.51
N SER A 248 1.48 18.20 -28.42
CA SER A 248 0.71 18.21 -27.17
C SER A 248 0.26 16.81 -26.75
N GLY A 249 -0.10 15.95 -27.71
CA GLY A 249 -0.49 14.58 -27.44
C GLY A 249 0.67 13.73 -26.93
N LEU A 250 1.81 13.75 -27.62
CA LEU A 250 3.04 13.07 -27.19
C LEU A 250 3.52 13.58 -25.82
N ARG A 251 3.42 14.89 -25.59
CA ARG A 251 3.70 15.53 -24.30
C ARG A 251 2.81 14.98 -23.20
N HIS A 252 1.48 14.97 -23.39
CA HIS A 252 0.53 14.47 -22.39
C HIS A 252 0.74 12.98 -22.09
N ARG A 253 1.07 12.19 -23.11
CA ARG A 253 1.48 10.79 -22.94
C ARG A 253 2.74 10.66 -22.08
N TYR A 254 3.78 11.46 -22.36
CA TYR A 254 4.97 11.53 -21.52
C TYR A 254 4.64 11.89 -20.06
N LEU A 255 3.82 12.94 -19.83
CA LEU A 255 3.41 13.32 -18.48
C LEU A 255 2.77 12.14 -17.76
N PHE A 256 1.75 11.52 -18.33
CA PHE A 256 1.03 10.41 -17.70
C PHE A 256 1.98 9.29 -17.26
N LEU A 257 2.87 8.86 -18.18
CA LEU A 257 3.81 7.79 -17.91
C LEU A 257 4.86 8.18 -16.87
N HIS A 258 5.48 9.37 -16.99
CA HIS A 258 6.54 9.77 -16.07
C HIS A 258 6.00 10.14 -14.68
N LEU A 259 4.83 10.78 -14.61
CA LEU A 259 4.19 11.11 -13.34
C LEU A 259 3.85 9.83 -12.56
N THR A 260 3.43 8.77 -13.25
CA THR A 260 3.14 7.48 -12.62
C THR A 260 4.42 6.76 -12.21
N SER A 261 5.38 6.57 -13.13
CA SER A 261 6.65 5.90 -12.83
C SER A 261 7.48 6.65 -11.78
N GLY A 262 7.39 7.98 -11.72
CA GLY A 262 8.11 8.81 -10.75
C GLY A 262 7.34 9.12 -9.47
N ILE A 263 6.06 8.74 -9.36
CA ILE A 263 5.14 9.10 -8.24
C ILE A 263 5.12 10.63 -8.01
N LEU A 264 4.95 11.37 -9.10
CA LEU A 264 5.03 12.83 -9.14
C LEU A 264 3.65 13.47 -9.29
N ARG A 265 3.58 14.78 -9.05
CA ARG A 265 2.40 15.59 -9.38
C ARG A 265 2.60 16.27 -10.72
N ALA A 266 1.53 16.57 -11.45
CA ALA A 266 1.64 17.29 -12.72
C ALA A 266 2.41 18.61 -12.57
N GLU A 267 2.19 19.34 -11.45
CA GLU A 267 2.91 20.57 -11.16
C GLU A 267 4.42 20.41 -11.00
N SER A 268 4.90 19.21 -10.68
CA SER A 268 6.34 18.92 -10.63
C SER A 268 6.96 19.00 -12.01
N LEU A 269 6.30 18.45 -13.05
CA LEU A 269 6.83 18.48 -14.42
C LEU A 269 6.55 19.79 -15.15
N TYR A 270 5.46 20.50 -14.82
CA TYR A 270 5.20 21.83 -15.41
C TYR A 270 6.28 22.86 -15.08
N LYS A 271 6.89 22.71 -13.90
CA LYS A 271 7.95 23.59 -13.44
C LYS A 271 9.35 23.11 -13.82
N ALA A 272 9.48 21.84 -14.21
CA ALA A 272 10.76 21.23 -14.52
C ALA A 272 11.40 21.89 -15.75
N GLU A 273 12.71 22.06 -15.66
CA GLU A 273 13.57 22.56 -16.72
C GLU A 273 14.28 21.40 -17.42
N LEU A 274 14.82 21.65 -18.61
CA LEU A 274 15.67 20.66 -19.28
C LEU A 274 16.96 20.40 -18.47
N SER A 275 17.43 21.43 -17.75
CA SER A 275 18.59 21.38 -16.85
C SER A 275 18.40 20.49 -15.62
N ASP A 276 17.15 20.21 -15.23
CA ASP A 276 16.81 19.39 -14.06
C ASP A 276 16.99 17.87 -14.30
N ILE A 277 17.12 17.44 -15.56
CA ILE A 277 17.14 16.02 -15.93
C ILE A 277 18.53 15.55 -16.30
N ILE A 278 18.94 14.43 -15.69
CA ILE A 278 20.19 13.74 -16.02
C ILE A 278 19.96 12.24 -16.20
N GLY A 279 20.85 11.63 -16.99
CA GLY A 279 20.96 10.19 -17.13
C GLY A 279 21.99 9.61 -16.17
N ILE A 280 21.66 8.48 -15.55
CA ILE A 280 22.59 7.70 -14.74
C ILE A 280 22.57 6.27 -15.25
N VAL A 281 23.75 5.74 -15.53
CA VAL A 281 23.90 4.32 -15.81
C VAL A 281 24.51 3.63 -14.59
N PRO A 282 23.73 2.90 -13.78
CA PRO A 282 24.28 2.16 -12.67
C PRO A 282 25.22 1.04 -13.16
N PRO A 283 26.19 0.61 -12.33
CA PRO A 283 26.99 -0.57 -12.60
C PRO A 283 26.07 -1.76 -12.89
N CYS A 284 26.37 -2.50 -13.95
CA CYS A 284 25.63 -3.71 -14.31
C CYS A 284 25.81 -4.74 -13.19
N SER A 285 24.71 -5.23 -12.60
CA SER A 285 24.81 -6.42 -11.74
C SER A 285 25.32 -7.59 -12.58
N HIS A 286 26.01 -8.55 -11.96
CA HIS A 286 26.43 -9.80 -12.62
C HIS A 286 25.25 -10.60 -13.22
N GLU A 287 24.03 -10.31 -12.75
CA GLU A 287 22.78 -10.92 -13.20
C GLU A 287 22.07 -10.11 -14.29
N ASP A 288 22.41 -8.83 -14.48
CA ASP A 288 21.75 -7.98 -15.48
C ASP A 288 22.31 -8.33 -16.88
N VAL A 289 21.40 -8.62 -17.82
CA VAL A 289 21.77 -9.00 -19.20
C VAL A 289 22.03 -7.76 -20.04
N HIS A 290 21.21 -6.73 -19.82
CA HIS A 290 21.26 -5.49 -20.56
C HIS A 290 21.65 -4.34 -19.63
N ARG A 291 22.27 -3.32 -20.19
CA ARG A 291 22.67 -2.13 -19.43
C ARG A 291 21.43 -1.33 -19.06
N MET A 292 21.19 -1.16 -17.75
CA MET A 292 20.08 -0.34 -17.27
C MET A 292 20.41 1.14 -17.33
N PHE A 293 19.41 1.96 -17.64
CA PHE A 293 19.50 3.42 -17.65
C PHE A 293 18.46 4.01 -16.71
N ILE A 294 18.88 4.93 -15.82
CA ILE A 294 17.99 5.63 -14.89
C ILE A 294 17.95 7.10 -15.26
N MET A 295 16.75 7.59 -15.59
CA MET A 295 16.47 9.01 -15.69
C MET A 295 16.20 9.55 -14.28
N VAL A 296 16.92 10.61 -13.90
CA VAL A 296 16.72 11.34 -12.65
C VAL A 296 16.31 12.77 -12.98
N ASN A 297 15.20 13.20 -12.41
CA ASN A 297 14.65 14.54 -12.51
C ASN A 297 14.72 15.22 -11.14
N GLN A 298 15.49 16.30 -11.02
CA GLN A 298 15.53 17.11 -9.80
C GLN A 298 14.29 17.98 -9.72
N LEU A 299 13.47 17.77 -8.69
CA LEU A 299 12.21 18.46 -8.60
C LEU A 299 12.43 19.89 -8.10
N PRO A 300 11.87 20.91 -8.79
CA PRO A 300 11.97 22.28 -8.36
C PRO A 300 11.34 22.47 -6.97
N MET A 301 11.93 23.37 -6.19
CA MET A 301 11.60 23.56 -4.78
C MET A 301 10.08 23.77 -4.58
N GLY A 302 9.49 22.91 -3.74
CA GLY A 302 8.04 22.83 -3.54
C GLY A 302 7.66 23.09 -2.08
N LYS A 303 6.36 23.29 -1.83
CA LYS A 303 5.83 23.57 -0.48
C LYS A 303 6.23 22.55 0.59
N THR A 304 6.43 21.29 0.19
CA THR A 304 6.76 20.17 1.09
C THR A 304 8.24 19.84 1.10
N SER A 305 9.06 20.52 0.31
CA SER A 305 10.48 20.16 0.21
C SER A 305 11.31 20.81 1.33
N GLN A 306 10.84 21.89 1.97
CA GLN A 306 11.49 22.54 3.13
C GLN A 306 13.00 22.77 2.90
N GLY A 307 13.38 23.26 1.72
CA GLY A 307 14.78 23.46 1.33
C GLY A 307 15.54 22.20 0.86
N ARG A 308 14.91 21.03 0.85
CA ARG A 308 15.49 19.78 0.33
C ARG A 308 15.23 19.61 -1.16
N ILE A 309 16.18 19.01 -1.87
CA ILE A 309 16.01 18.59 -3.26
C ILE A 309 15.31 17.23 -3.26
N LEU A 310 14.20 17.12 -4.01
CA LEU A 310 13.45 15.88 -4.20
C LEU A 310 13.72 15.35 -5.62
N TYR A 311 13.52 14.05 -5.85
CA TYR A 311 13.88 13.42 -7.12
C TYR A 311 12.73 12.60 -7.72
N GLY A 312 12.41 12.86 -8.98
CA GLY A 312 11.70 11.92 -9.85
C GLY A 312 12.69 10.93 -10.44
N ARG A 313 12.34 9.64 -10.47
CA ARG A 313 13.23 8.58 -10.97
C ARG A 313 12.45 7.63 -11.86
N ALA A 314 13.03 7.18 -12.95
CA ALA A 314 12.45 6.15 -13.80
C ALA A 314 13.53 5.41 -14.59
N THR A 315 13.23 4.19 -15.01
CA THR A 315 14.04 3.43 -15.98
C THR A 315 13.18 3.08 -17.19
N ARG A 316 13.80 2.53 -18.24
CA ARG A 316 13.07 2.10 -19.44
C ARG A 316 12.18 0.91 -19.12
N HIS A 317 10.88 1.09 -19.33
CA HIS A 317 9.88 0.04 -19.13
C HIS A 317 10.12 -1.17 -20.07
N ARG A 318 9.75 -2.39 -19.67
CA ARG A 318 9.85 -3.58 -20.53
C ARG A 318 8.94 -3.49 -21.76
N ASP A 319 7.67 -3.13 -21.55
CA ASP A 319 6.73 -2.76 -22.61
C ASP A 319 7.05 -1.35 -23.14
N VAL A 320 7.34 -1.22 -24.44
CA VAL A 320 7.66 0.04 -25.13
C VAL A 320 6.53 1.07 -25.08
N ARG A 321 5.26 0.63 -25.02
CA ARG A 321 4.09 1.52 -24.90
C ARG A 321 4.05 2.24 -23.56
N LEU A 322 4.57 1.62 -22.50
CA LEU A 322 4.56 2.17 -21.15
C LEU A 322 5.89 2.83 -20.76
N CYS A 323 6.84 2.94 -21.71
CA CYS A 323 8.14 3.52 -21.44
C CYS A 323 8.08 5.05 -21.36
N CYS A 324 8.16 5.61 -20.16
CA CYS A 324 8.19 7.07 -19.98
C CYS A 324 9.43 7.75 -20.61
N ILE A 325 10.58 7.08 -20.62
CA ILE A 325 11.81 7.61 -21.24
C ILE A 325 11.68 7.62 -22.77
N GLY A 326 11.12 6.56 -23.35
CA GLY A 326 10.77 6.52 -24.78
C GLY A 326 9.74 7.58 -25.15
N ALA A 327 8.73 7.77 -24.30
CA ALA A 327 7.74 8.83 -24.48
C ALA A 327 8.36 10.24 -24.42
N LEU A 328 9.34 10.46 -23.53
CA LEU A 328 10.12 11.69 -23.49
C LEU A 328 10.90 11.90 -24.78
N ALA A 329 11.57 10.84 -25.27
CA ALA A 329 12.32 10.88 -26.51
C ALA A 329 11.42 11.26 -27.70
N PHE A 330 10.24 10.64 -27.85
CA PHE A 330 9.28 10.99 -28.89
C PHE A 330 8.81 12.45 -28.79
N TYR A 331 8.48 12.90 -27.58
CA TYR A 331 8.05 14.29 -27.36
C TYR A 331 9.15 15.31 -27.69
N LEU A 332 10.37 15.11 -27.19
CA LEU A 332 11.47 16.07 -27.41
C LEU A 332 11.94 16.07 -28.86
N GLN A 333 12.00 14.92 -29.52
CA GLN A 333 12.38 14.84 -30.93
C GLN A 333 11.38 15.58 -31.82
N TYR A 334 10.09 15.37 -31.58
CA TYR A 334 9.07 16.10 -32.31
C TYR A 334 9.10 17.60 -31.94
N ARG A 335 9.28 17.96 -30.66
CA ARG A 335 9.44 19.36 -30.24
C ARG A 335 10.57 20.03 -31.03
N PHE A 336 11.78 19.46 -31.00
CA PHE A 336 12.95 20.04 -31.67
C PHE A 336 12.85 20.02 -33.19
N TYR A 337 12.12 19.07 -33.77
CA TYR A 337 11.76 19.12 -35.19
C TYR A 337 10.95 20.36 -35.54
N VAL A 338 9.96 20.72 -34.72
CA VAL A 338 9.05 21.84 -34.97
C VAL A 338 9.69 23.18 -34.62
N THR A 339 10.35 23.26 -33.47
CA THR A 339 10.87 24.52 -32.93
C THR A 339 12.28 24.85 -33.41
N CYS A 340 13.02 23.84 -33.90
CA CYS A 340 14.44 23.95 -34.24
C CYS A 340 15.31 24.49 -33.09
N GLU A 341 14.84 24.35 -31.84
CA GLU A 341 15.60 24.71 -30.65
C GLU A 341 16.98 24.03 -30.66
N PHE A 342 18.01 24.76 -30.23
CA PHE A 342 19.41 24.32 -30.14
C PHE A 342 20.13 24.00 -31.45
N ARG A 343 19.45 24.05 -32.62
CA ARG A 343 20.11 23.79 -33.91
C ARG A 343 21.30 24.70 -34.15
N ASP A 344 21.15 25.98 -33.81
CA ASP A 344 22.17 27.01 -34.04
C ASP A 344 22.95 27.36 -32.75
N PHE A 345 22.82 26.57 -31.68
CA PHE A 345 23.58 26.79 -30.44
C PHE A 345 25.06 26.47 -30.65
N THR A 346 25.91 27.44 -30.33
CA THR A 346 27.37 27.26 -30.30
C THR A 346 27.84 26.65 -28.97
N VAL A 347 29.11 26.26 -28.90
CA VAL A 347 29.71 25.79 -27.64
C VAL A 347 29.63 26.85 -26.55
N ASP A 348 29.84 28.13 -26.89
CA ASP A 348 29.79 29.23 -25.91
C ASP A 348 28.38 29.43 -25.36
N ASP A 349 27.35 29.15 -26.17
CA ASP A 349 25.96 29.19 -25.73
C ASP A 349 25.64 28.10 -24.69
N TRP A 350 26.19 26.90 -24.86
CA TRP A 350 26.04 25.82 -23.88
C TRP A 350 26.81 26.07 -22.58
N LEU A 351 27.92 26.81 -22.66
CA LEU A 351 28.71 27.21 -21.50
C LEU A 351 28.06 28.39 -20.74
N ASP A 352 27.17 29.14 -21.37
CA ASP A 352 26.37 30.20 -20.74
C ASP A 352 25.04 29.65 -20.20
N ASN A 353 25.02 29.35 -18.91
CA ASN A 353 23.83 28.83 -18.22
C ASN A 353 22.59 29.73 -18.40
N THR A 354 22.75 31.05 -18.57
CA THR A 354 21.62 31.98 -18.71
C THR A 354 20.82 31.77 -19.99
N LYS A 355 21.39 31.09 -21.00
CA LYS A 355 20.73 30.85 -22.28
C LYS A 355 19.82 29.63 -22.29
N TRP A 356 20.03 28.67 -21.38
CA TRP A 356 19.35 27.38 -21.47
C TRP A 356 18.87 26.78 -20.15
N PHE A 357 19.35 27.22 -18.99
CA PHE A 357 18.95 26.64 -17.70
C PHE A 357 17.44 26.77 -17.45
N ASP A 358 16.86 27.92 -17.77
CA ASP A 358 15.44 28.21 -17.53
C ASP A 358 14.50 27.63 -18.61
N ILE A 359 15.04 26.96 -19.63
CA ILE A 359 14.22 26.35 -20.69
C ILE A 359 13.40 25.21 -20.09
N LYS A 360 12.07 25.33 -20.18
CA LYS A 360 11.16 24.35 -19.60
C LYS A 360 11.18 23.03 -20.36
N LEU A 361 11.05 21.95 -19.60
CA LEU A 361 10.87 20.61 -20.14
C LEU A 361 9.58 20.54 -20.99
N LEU A 362 8.51 21.14 -20.49
CA LEU A 362 7.20 21.15 -21.10
C LEU A 362 6.90 22.53 -21.70
N THR A 363 6.76 22.63 -23.02
CA THR A 363 6.47 23.92 -23.69
C THR A 363 5.31 23.82 -24.67
N ASN A 364 4.75 24.97 -25.04
CA ASN A 364 3.91 25.10 -26.22
C ASN A 364 4.81 25.43 -27.43
N VAL A 365 4.80 24.59 -28.45
CA VAL A 365 5.68 24.74 -29.63
C VAL A 365 5.32 25.91 -30.54
N GLU A 366 4.16 26.53 -30.35
CA GLU A 366 3.81 27.80 -31.01
C GLU A 366 4.39 29.03 -30.31
N SER A 367 4.86 28.89 -29.08
CA SER A 367 5.48 29.99 -28.33
C SER A 367 6.91 30.17 -28.80
N CYS A 368 7.33 31.42 -29.05
CA CYS A 368 8.74 31.76 -29.23
C CYS A 368 9.52 31.77 -27.91
N ASP A 369 8.82 31.82 -26.77
CA ASP A 369 9.40 31.74 -25.43
C ASP A 369 9.17 30.34 -24.83
N HIS A 370 10.27 29.66 -24.52
CA HIS A 370 10.30 28.32 -23.94
C HIS A 370 10.63 28.30 -22.43
N THR A 371 10.78 29.47 -21.81
CA THR A 371 11.06 29.62 -20.37
C THR A 371 9.78 29.73 -19.53
N SER A 372 8.65 30.01 -20.17
CA SER A 372 7.36 30.14 -19.48
C SER A 372 6.77 28.81 -19.02
N VAL A 373 6.28 28.79 -17.77
CA VAL A 373 5.60 27.64 -17.17
C VAL A 373 4.27 27.39 -17.87
N MET A 374 3.99 26.13 -18.18
CA MET A 374 2.74 25.73 -18.81
C MET A 374 1.51 25.92 -17.92
N CYS A 375 0.37 26.27 -18.54
CA CYS A 375 -0.90 26.32 -17.82
C CYS A 375 -1.36 24.92 -17.38
N ASN A 376 -1.63 24.75 -16.09
CA ASN A 376 -1.96 23.46 -15.47
C ASN A 376 -3.21 22.78 -16.05
N ASP A 377 -4.14 23.52 -16.64
CA ASP A 377 -5.43 22.97 -17.07
C ASP A 377 -5.31 22.08 -18.33
N SER A 378 -4.27 22.23 -19.17
CA SER A 378 -4.16 21.50 -20.44
C SER A 378 -4.13 19.97 -20.28
N TYR A 379 -3.25 19.44 -19.43
CA TYR A 379 -3.18 17.99 -19.16
C TYR A 379 -4.44 17.52 -18.43
N LYS A 380 -4.93 18.30 -17.46
CA LYS A 380 -6.12 17.98 -16.69
C LYS A 380 -7.34 17.81 -17.58
N ASP A 381 -7.54 18.71 -18.54
CA ASP A 381 -8.65 18.66 -19.49
C ASP A 381 -8.49 17.47 -20.44
N LYS A 382 -7.26 17.16 -20.87
CA LYS A 382 -6.97 15.96 -21.66
C LYS A 382 -7.30 14.68 -20.90
N MET A 383 -6.81 14.55 -19.68
CA MET A 383 -7.08 13.39 -18.82
C MET A 383 -8.57 13.28 -18.51
N LYS A 384 -9.27 14.40 -18.30
CA LYS A 384 -10.73 14.41 -18.13
C LYS A 384 -11.44 13.83 -19.34
N ALA A 385 -11.02 14.21 -20.55
CA ALA A 385 -11.58 13.67 -21.79
C ALA A 385 -11.31 12.15 -21.92
N VAL A 386 -10.09 11.71 -21.63
CA VAL A 386 -9.73 10.27 -21.68
C VAL A 386 -10.52 9.47 -20.65
N MET A 387 -10.57 9.92 -19.39
CA MET A 387 -11.33 9.25 -18.33
C MET A 387 -12.83 9.18 -18.68
N SER A 388 -13.38 10.26 -19.23
CA SER A 388 -14.79 10.28 -19.67
C SER A 388 -15.05 9.29 -20.81
N LYS A 389 -14.13 9.18 -21.78
CA LYS A 389 -14.23 8.25 -22.91
C LYS A 389 -14.18 6.79 -22.44
N LEU A 390 -13.27 6.49 -21.50
CA LEU A 390 -13.09 5.17 -20.91
C LEU A 390 -14.09 4.86 -19.78
N LYS A 391 -15.01 5.78 -19.47
CA LYS A 391 -15.99 5.66 -18.37
C LYS A 391 -15.33 5.39 -17.00
N LEU A 392 -14.16 5.98 -16.78
CA LEU A 392 -13.40 5.86 -15.54
C LEU A 392 -13.76 6.96 -14.53
N PRO A 393 -13.60 6.70 -13.22
CA PRO A 393 -13.86 7.70 -12.19
C PRO A 393 -13.02 8.97 -12.37
N MET A 394 -13.68 10.14 -12.29
CA MET A 394 -13.03 11.44 -12.40
C MET A 394 -12.74 12.01 -11.01
N GLY A 395 -11.49 11.95 -10.56
CA GLY A 395 -11.07 12.50 -9.27
C GLY A 395 -9.65 13.06 -9.31
N LYS A 396 -9.45 14.25 -8.70
CA LYS A 396 -8.14 14.93 -8.51
C LYS A 396 -7.10 14.69 -9.62
N LEU A 397 -7.46 14.99 -10.88
CA LEU A 397 -6.69 14.59 -12.07
C LEU A 397 -5.22 15.06 -12.09
N LEU A 398 -4.89 16.23 -11.50
CA LEU A 398 -3.50 16.71 -11.41
C LEU A 398 -2.63 15.94 -10.39
N HIS A 399 -3.27 15.15 -9.53
CA HIS A 399 -2.63 14.29 -8.53
C HIS A 399 -2.89 12.82 -8.78
N LEU A 400 -3.52 12.48 -9.91
CA LEU A 400 -3.92 11.14 -10.29
C LEU A 400 -2.73 10.19 -10.19
N ASP A 401 -1.67 10.52 -10.91
CA ASP A 401 -0.50 9.67 -11.11
C ASP A 401 0.29 9.44 -9.80
N ARG A 402 0.30 10.44 -8.91
CA ARG A 402 0.84 10.33 -7.54
C ARG A 402 0.08 9.32 -6.68
N ASN A 403 -1.18 9.06 -6.98
CA ASN A 403 -1.97 8.04 -6.31
C ASN A 403 -1.87 6.69 -7.03
N VAL A 404 -1.79 6.69 -8.37
CA VAL A 404 -1.73 5.46 -9.18
C VAL A 404 -0.41 4.71 -9.01
N GLY A 405 0.75 5.38 -9.11
CA GLY A 405 2.06 4.71 -9.00
C GLY A 405 2.26 3.87 -7.72
N PRO A 406 1.90 4.37 -6.53
CA PRO A 406 1.91 3.58 -5.30
C PRO A 406 0.97 2.39 -5.32
N GLU A 407 -0.22 2.50 -5.94
CA GLU A 407 -1.13 1.36 -6.06
C GLU A 407 -0.56 0.29 -6.99
N ILE A 408 0.09 0.66 -8.11
CA ILE A 408 0.82 -0.29 -8.96
C ILE A 408 1.86 -1.04 -8.12
N LEU A 409 2.68 -0.32 -7.33
CA LEU A 409 3.68 -0.95 -6.47
C LEU A 409 3.06 -1.86 -5.39
N LYS A 410 1.90 -1.51 -4.83
CA LYS A 410 1.18 -2.37 -3.87
C LYS A 410 0.69 -3.67 -4.53
N PHE A 411 0.15 -3.60 -5.75
CA PHE A 411 -0.21 -4.80 -6.52
C PHE A 411 1.01 -5.68 -6.82
N LEU A 412 2.17 -5.06 -7.05
CA LEU A 412 3.46 -5.73 -7.20
C LEU A 412 4.11 -6.12 -5.86
N GLN A 413 3.38 -6.02 -4.75
CA GLN A 413 3.83 -6.41 -3.40
C GLN A 413 5.15 -5.72 -2.97
N ALA A 414 5.34 -4.48 -3.40
CA ALA A 414 6.49 -3.68 -2.98
C ALA A 414 6.41 -3.33 -1.48
N GLU A 415 7.58 -3.21 -0.86
CA GLU A 415 7.67 -2.83 0.54
C GLU A 415 7.22 -1.37 0.73
N SER A 416 6.55 -1.09 1.85
CA SER A 416 6.04 0.26 2.14
C SER A 416 7.15 1.31 2.22
N GLU A 417 8.36 0.90 2.63
CA GLU A 417 9.54 1.77 2.67
C GLU A 417 10.00 2.18 1.28
N ASP A 418 10.04 1.25 0.32
CA ASP A 418 10.42 1.53 -1.07
C ASP A 418 9.40 2.44 -1.75
N ILE A 419 8.11 2.24 -1.48
CA ILE A 419 7.03 3.12 -1.95
C ILE A 419 7.20 4.54 -1.37
N GLN A 420 7.55 4.65 -0.09
CA GLN A 420 7.80 5.94 0.56
C GLN A 420 9.02 6.66 -0.03
N LYS A 421 10.13 5.95 -0.20
CA LYS A 421 11.34 6.48 -0.84
C LYS A 421 11.06 6.92 -2.27
N MET A 422 10.32 6.12 -3.05
CA MET A 422 9.95 6.43 -4.43
C MET A 422 9.04 7.67 -4.51
N GLY A 423 8.05 7.77 -3.63
CA GLY A 423 7.12 8.91 -3.55
C GLY A 423 7.68 10.19 -2.90
N ASN A 424 8.92 10.16 -2.42
CA ASN A 424 9.55 11.24 -1.64
C ASN A 424 8.77 11.60 -0.37
N TRP A 425 8.20 10.60 0.32
CA TRP A 425 7.41 10.80 1.53
C TRP A 425 8.22 10.61 2.80
N ASN A 426 8.13 11.59 3.70
CA ASN A 426 8.79 11.58 5.01
C ASN A 426 10.28 11.20 4.96
N PRO A 427 11.11 11.87 4.12
CA PRO A 427 12.53 11.54 4.04
C PRO A 427 13.20 11.77 5.39
N SER A 428 13.84 10.73 5.93
CA SER A 428 14.62 10.85 7.15
C SER A 428 15.87 11.72 6.93
N ILE A 429 16.53 12.14 8.00
CA ILE A 429 17.84 12.83 7.91
C ILE A 429 18.85 11.91 7.21
N HIS A 430 18.77 10.61 7.45
CA HIS A 430 19.57 9.62 6.75
C HIS A 430 19.26 9.61 5.23
N ASP A 431 17.98 9.69 4.85
CA ASP A 431 17.60 9.74 3.44
C ASP A 431 18.09 11.01 2.73
N SER A 432 18.14 12.15 3.43
CA SER A 432 18.65 13.39 2.86
C SER A 432 20.18 13.44 2.76
N SER A 433 20.88 12.81 3.71
CA SER A 433 22.32 13.01 3.87
C SER A 433 23.18 11.80 3.49
N TYR A 434 22.65 10.57 3.57
CA TYR A 434 23.44 9.33 3.50
C TYR A 434 22.85 8.22 2.61
N SER A 435 21.61 8.37 2.11
CA SER A 435 20.95 7.36 1.28
C SER A 435 21.31 7.47 -0.20
N THR A 436 21.32 6.34 -0.91
CA THR A 436 21.66 6.22 -2.35
C THR A 436 20.66 6.89 -3.30
N LYS A 437 19.66 7.62 -2.79
CA LYS A 437 18.60 8.34 -3.55
C LYS A 437 17.83 7.49 -4.59
N LEU A 438 18.13 6.22 -4.76
CA LEU A 438 17.63 5.35 -5.83
C LEU A 438 17.01 4.07 -5.25
N PRO A 439 15.69 4.01 -5.02
CA PRO A 439 15.00 2.79 -4.60
C PRO A 439 14.88 1.82 -5.79
N MET A 440 15.97 1.11 -6.08
CA MET A 440 16.14 0.28 -7.28
C MET A 440 15.01 -0.74 -7.48
N LYS A 441 14.56 -1.39 -6.40
CA LYS A 441 13.46 -2.36 -6.45
C LYS A 441 12.17 -1.73 -6.98
N ALA A 442 11.75 -0.60 -6.41
CA ALA A 442 10.54 0.11 -6.85
C ALA A 442 10.69 0.68 -8.27
N ILE A 443 11.87 1.19 -8.63
CA ILE A 443 12.17 1.68 -9.99
C ILE A 443 11.98 0.56 -11.02
N ARG A 444 12.54 -0.64 -10.76
CA ARG A 444 12.39 -1.82 -11.62
C ARG A 444 10.94 -2.30 -11.69
N GLN A 445 10.24 -2.38 -10.55
CA GLN A 445 8.84 -2.79 -10.51
C GLN A 445 7.93 -1.87 -11.34
N LEU A 446 8.07 -0.55 -11.21
CA LEU A 446 7.32 0.42 -12.03
C LEU A 446 7.73 0.44 -13.52
N ALA A 447 8.85 -0.22 -13.86
CA ALA A 447 9.28 -0.44 -15.23
C ALA A 447 8.86 -1.82 -15.78
N GLY A 448 7.99 -2.55 -15.09
CA GLY A 448 7.45 -3.83 -15.56
C GLY A 448 8.31 -5.05 -15.20
N TYR A 449 9.19 -4.92 -14.19
CA TYR A 449 10.00 -6.02 -13.64
C TYR A 449 9.48 -6.42 -12.25
N PRO A 450 8.47 -7.31 -12.14
CA PRO A 450 7.65 -7.49 -10.95
C PRO A 450 8.42 -7.99 -9.71
N ASP A 451 9.42 -8.85 -9.89
CA ASP A 451 10.16 -9.43 -8.77
C ASP A 451 11.12 -8.43 -8.11
N GLY A 452 11.40 -7.29 -8.74
CA GLY A 452 12.25 -6.21 -8.22
C GLY A 452 13.72 -6.58 -7.96
N GLN A 453 14.04 -7.87 -7.94
CA GLN A 453 15.35 -8.51 -7.87
C GLN A 453 15.69 -9.24 -9.17
N SER A 454 14.77 -9.30 -10.14
CA SER A 454 15.04 -9.94 -11.43
C SER A 454 16.07 -9.14 -12.23
N LEU A 455 16.85 -9.90 -13.01
CA LEU A 455 17.72 -9.42 -14.06
C LEU A 455 17.04 -8.34 -14.91
N TYR A 456 17.77 -7.26 -15.16
CA TYR A 456 17.32 -6.27 -16.12
C TYR A 456 17.52 -6.80 -17.54
N PHE A 457 16.40 -7.11 -18.20
CA PHE A 457 16.36 -7.60 -19.58
C PHE A 457 15.42 -6.73 -20.42
N ASN A 458 15.98 -6.03 -21.40
CA ASN A 458 15.24 -5.17 -22.32
C ASN A 458 15.88 -5.24 -23.71
N THR A 459 15.47 -6.20 -24.52
CA THR A 459 16.06 -6.52 -25.84
C THR A 459 16.21 -5.31 -26.77
N ARG A 460 15.27 -4.36 -26.76
CA ARG A 460 15.37 -3.13 -27.57
C ARG A 460 16.56 -2.23 -27.22
N THR A 461 17.20 -2.45 -26.07
CA THR A 461 18.43 -1.74 -25.65
C THR A 461 19.71 -2.37 -26.20
N ALA A 462 19.62 -3.58 -26.76
CA ALA A 462 20.77 -4.36 -27.20
C ALA A 462 21.34 -3.92 -28.55
N LEU A 463 20.54 -3.22 -29.36
CA LEU A 463 20.93 -2.78 -30.70
C LEU A 463 21.22 -1.29 -30.71
N ASP A 464 22.40 -0.94 -31.18
CA ASP A 464 22.78 0.46 -31.40
C ASP A 464 22.41 0.90 -32.82
N PRO A 465 21.65 2.00 -32.99
CA PRO A 465 21.32 2.50 -34.31
C PRO A 465 22.58 3.00 -35.05
N PRO A 466 22.65 2.85 -36.38
CA PRO A 466 23.77 3.35 -37.18
C PRO A 466 24.00 4.86 -36.97
N GLU A 467 25.26 5.30 -36.97
CA GLU A 467 25.61 6.70 -36.70
C GLU A 467 24.97 7.68 -37.70
N ALA A 468 24.93 7.33 -38.99
CA ALA A 468 24.25 8.14 -40.00
C ALA A 468 22.76 8.34 -39.68
N LEU A 469 22.09 7.29 -39.20
CA LEU A 469 20.69 7.36 -38.77
C LEU A 469 20.53 8.21 -37.51
N LEU A 470 21.45 8.09 -36.54
CA LEU A 470 21.46 8.93 -35.33
C LEU A 470 21.63 10.40 -35.65
N ARG A 471 22.50 10.77 -36.61
CA ARG A 471 22.74 12.15 -37.04
C ARG A 471 21.59 12.73 -37.86
N ALA A 472 20.79 11.90 -38.51
CA ALA A 472 19.63 12.31 -39.30
C ALA A 472 18.40 12.68 -38.46
N THR A 473 18.38 12.39 -37.15
CA THR A 473 17.27 12.80 -36.27
C THR A 473 17.30 14.31 -35.98
N PRO A 474 16.17 14.93 -35.58
CA PRO A 474 16.13 16.34 -35.21
C PRO A 474 17.13 16.74 -34.10
N MET A 475 17.26 15.93 -33.06
CA MET A 475 18.24 16.12 -31.98
C MET A 475 19.67 15.79 -32.43
N GLY A 476 19.83 14.77 -33.28
CA GLY A 476 21.10 14.29 -33.81
C GLY A 476 21.87 15.31 -34.64
N GLN A 477 21.16 16.26 -35.24
CA GLN A 477 21.74 17.35 -36.05
C GLN A 477 22.72 18.24 -35.27
N TRP A 478 22.57 18.34 -33.94
CA TRP A 478 23.37 19.25 -33.12
C TRP A 478 23.97 18.58 -31.87
N VAL A 479 23.31 17.55 -31.31
CA VAL A 479 23.66 17.04 -29.97
C VAL A 479 25.05 16.41 -29.87
N TYR A 480 25.49 15.68 -30.92
CA TYR A 480 26.77 14.98 -30.89
C TYR A 480 27.95 15.95 -30.92
N GLU A 481 27.89 16.96 -31.79
CA GLU A 481 28.90 18.00 -31.87
C GLU A 481 28.91 18.86 -30.60
N ALA A 482 27.74 19.24 -30.10
CA ALA A 482 27.62 19.98 -28.85
C ALA A 482 28.23 19.21 -27.66
N HIS A 483 27.90 17.91 -27.53
CA HIS A 483 28.42 17.05 -26.47
C HIS A 483 29.95 16.93 -26.53
N GLU A 484 30.52 16.70 -27.72
CA GLU A 484 31.96 16.58 -27.90
C GLU A 484 32.68 17.90 -27.59
N ASN A 485 32.18 19.02 -28.12
CA ASN A 485 32.78 20.33 -27.94
C ASN A 485 32.73 20.79 -26.48
N VAL A 486 31.59 20.62 -25.79
CA VAL A 486 31.48 20.93 -24.35
C VAL A 486 32.35 19.99 -23.53
N GLY A 487 32.40 18.70 -23.87
CA GLY A 487 33.27 17.72 -23.21
C GLY A 487 34.75 18.12 -23.26
N ARG A 488 35.23 18.53 -24.44
CA ARG A 488 36.61 19.01 -24.64
C ARG A 488 36.93 20.20 -23.74
N ARG A 489 36.04 21.19 -23.70
CA ARG A 489 36.18 22.39 -22.84
C ARG A 489 36.17 22.06 -21.35
N CYS A 490 35.31 21.14 -20.92
CA CYS A 490 35.27 20.67 -19.54
C CYS A 490 36.60 20.03 -19.14
N SER A 491 37.16 19.14 -19.98
CA SER A 491 38.45 18.48 -19.72
C SER A 491 39.63 19.46 -19.67
N GLU A 492 39.67 20.45 -20.56
CA GLU A 492 40.73 21.47 -20.60
C GLU A 492 40.73 22.38 -19.36
N SER A 493 39.55 22.70 -18.83
CA SER A 493 39.41 23.64 -17.72
C SER A 493 39.81 23.08 -16.34
N GLY A 494 39.92 21.75 -16.20
CA GLY A 494 40.22 21.07 -14.93
C GLY A 494 39.25 21.36 -13.78
N SER A 495 38.13 22.03 -14.04
CA SER A 495 37.15 22.52 -13.06
C SER A 495 35.82 21.78 -13.25
N SER A 496 35.03 21.64 -12.18
CA SER A 496 33.64 21.16 -12.25
C SER A 496 32.67 22.15 -12.93
N LYS A 497 33.20 23.24 -13.49
CA LYS A 497 32.46 24.26 -14.22
C LYS A 497 31.80 23.63 -15.46
N HIS A 498 30.53 23.95 -15.71
CA HIS A 498 29.73 23.44 -16.83
C HIS A 498 29.40 21.94 -16.82
N GLN A 499 29.60 21.24 -15.70
CA GLN A 499 29.27 19.82 -15.57
C GLN A 499 27.79 19.52 -15.88
N THR A 500 26.86 20.41 -15.54
CA THR A 500 25.44 20.27 -15.86
C THR A 500 25.19 20.24 -17.37
N ALA A 501 25.82 21.14 -18.14
CA ALA A 501 25.70 21.17 -19.60
C ALA A 501 26.18 19.85 -20.20
N TYR A 502 27.35 19.36 -19.77
CA TYR A 502 27.88 18.08 -20.20
C TYR A 502 26.94 16.91 -19.89
N GLN A 503 26.40 16.83 -18.66
CA GLN A 503 25.50 15.73 -18.26
C GLN A 503 24.15 15.77 -18.99
N VAL A 504 23.60 16.96 -19.25
CA VAL A 504 22.36 17.12 -20.03
C VAL A 504 22.58 16.75 -21.50
N LEU A 505 23.70 17.17 -22.09
CA LEU A 505 24.06 16.78 -23.46
C LEU A 505 24.30 15.27 -23.58
N CYS A 506 24.97 14.66 -22.60
CA CYS A 506 25.12 13.21 -22.50
C CYS A 506 23.76 12.51 -22.44
N PHE A 507 22.84 13.05 -21.63
CA PHE A 507 21.46 12.56 -21.56
C PHE A 507 20.70 12.69 -22.90
N PHE A 508 20.90 13.78 -23.64
CA PHE A 508 20.31 13.95 -24.97
C PHE A 508 20.91 12.99 -26.01
N VAL A 509 22.22 12.70 -25.95
CA VAL A 509 22.84 11.64 -26.77
C VAL A 509 22.16 10.29 -26.52
N ASP A 510 21.94 9.94 -25.25
CA ASP A 510 21.23 8.72 -24.86
C ASP A 510 19.77 8.74 -25.33
N LEU A 511 19.03 9.83 -25.13
CA LEU A 511 17.65 9.98 -25.60
C LEU A 511 17.53 9.86 -27.12
N ASN A 512 18.50 10.37 -27.88
CA ASN A 512 18.51 10.24 -29.33
C ASN A 512 18.62 8.78 -29.79
N ARG A 513 19.45 7.99 -29.09
CA ARG A 513 19.54 6.54 -29.29
C ARG A 513 18.22 5.85 -28.92
N PHE A 514 17.67 6.19 -27.76
CA PHE A 514 16.44 5.59 -27.26
C PHE A 514 15.24 5.89 -28.16
N PHE A 515 15.22 7.06 -28.81
CA PHE A 515 14.21 7.44 -29.79
C PHE A 515 14.12 6.42 -30.93
N LEU A 516 15.24 6.12 -31.60
CA LEU A 516 15.25 5.19 -32.73
C LEU A 516 14.95 3.76 -32.28
N GLN A 517 15.56 3.31 -31.18
CA GLN A 517 15.29 2.00 -30.60
C GLN A 517 13.80 1.81 -30.27
N ASP A 518 13.17 2.81 -29.65
CA ASP A 518 11.76 2.74 -29.25
C ASP A 518 10.81 2.92 -30.40
N ALA A 519 11.15 3.75 -31.38
CA ALA A 519 10.38 3.88 -32.59
C ALA A 519 10.35 2.54 -33.36
N ALA A 520 11.50 1.87 -33.51
CA ALA A 520 11.60 0.59 -34.19
C ALA A 520 10.87 -0.51 -33.41
N ALA A 521 11.15 -0.64 -32.11
CA ALA A 521 10.46 -1.63 -31.27
C ALA A 521 8.95 -1.40 -31.20
N MET A 522 8.49 -0.15 -31.20
CA MET A 522 7.06 0.19 -31.22
C MET A 522 6.37 -0.37 -32.46
N ILE A 523 6.93 -0.17 -33.66
CA ILE A 523 6.29 -0.67 -34.90
C ILE A 523 6.51 -2.16 -35.13
N CYS A 524 7.56 -2.77 -34.56
CA CYS A 524 7.75 -4.22 -34.60
C CYS A 524 6.73 -4.95 -33.71
N LEU A 525 6.53 -4.47 -32.47
CA LEU A 525 5.64 -5.12 -31.49
C LEU A 525 4.17 -4.69 -31.65
N TYR A 526 3.93 -3.48 -32.15
CA TYR A 526 2.61 -2.86 -32.28
C TYR A 526 2.50 -2.13 -33.64
N PRO A 527 2.40 -2.86 -34.77
CA PRO A 527 2.44 -2.28 -36.12
C PRO A 527 1.41 -1.18 -36.37
N GLU A 528 0.24 -1.23 -35.71
CA GLU A 528 -0.80 -0.20 -35.79
C GLU A 528 -0.33 1.17 -35.29
N ARG A 529 0.66 1.21 -34.38
CA ARG A 529 1.27 2.43 -33.86
C ARG A 529 2.07 3.17 -34.94
N GLY A 530 2.50 2.47 -35.99
CA GLY A 530 3.20 3.04 -37.15
C GLY A 530 2.38 4.05 -37.95
N ARG A 531 1.05 4.08 -37.76
CA ARG A 531 0.15 5.08 -38.38
C ARG A 531 0.22 6.47 -37.73
N HIS A 532 0.99 6.62 -36.66
CA HIS A 532 1.13 7.90 -35.99
C HIS A 532 1.91 8.89 -36.85
N LYS A 533 1.42 10.13 -36.98
CA LYS A 533 1.95 11.18 -37.88
C LYS A 533 3.44 11.51 -37.70
N MET A 534 3.96 11.30 -36.50
CA MET A 534 5.41 11.33 -36.23
C MET A 534 6.24 10.50 -37.24
N TYR A 535 5.78 9.31 -37.63
CA TYR A 535 6.48 8.45 -38.59
C TYR A 535 6.44 8.98 -40.03
N ASP A 536 5.41 9.76 -40.36
CA ASP A 536 5.26 10.41 -41.67
C ASP A 536 6.08 11.71 -41.76
N GLU A 537 6.11 12.48 -40.66
CA GLU A 537 6.57 13.88 -40.65
C GLU A 537 8.05 14.03 -40.28
N ILE A 538 8.59 13.20 -39.37
CA ILE A 538 10.00 13.32 -38.96
C ILE A 538 10.90 12.70 -40.04
N PRO A 539 11.83 13.46 -40.65
CA PRO A 539 12.58 13.02 -41.83
C PRO A 539 13.38 11.73 -41.68
N VAL A 540 13.87 11.43 -40.46
CA VAL A 540 14.71 10.25 -40.20
C VAL A 540 14.02 8.92 -40.54
N PHE A 541 12.69 8.86 -40.51
CA PHE A 541 11.94 7.65 -40.86
C PHE A 541 11.89 7.36 -42.36
N ASN A 542 12.23 8.36 -43.19
CA ASN A 542 12.42 8.21 -44.63
C ASN A 542 13.88 7.90 -45.02
N HIS A 543 14.79 7.81 -44.04
CA HIS A 543 16.20 7.52 -44.28
C HIS A 543 16.38 6.06 -44.75
N GLU A 544 17.29 5.83 -45.70
CA GLU A 544 17.52 4.50 -46.30
C GLU A 544 17.89 3.41 -45.26
N LEU A 545 18.61 3.80 -44.21
CA LEU A 545 19.01 2.92 -43.10
C LEU A 545 17.89 2.64 -42.08
N TRP A 546 16.73 3.32 -42.15
CA TRP A 546 15.65 3.11 -41.20
C TRP A 546 15.04 1.70 -41.31
N GLN A 547 14.67 1.27 -42.52
CA GLN A 547 14.05 -0.05 -42.71
C GLN A 547 14.99 -1.21 -42.39
N PRO A 548 16.29 -1.20 -42.78
CA PRO A 548 17.27 -2.18 -42.30
C PRO A 548 17.35 -2.27 -40.77
N PHE A 549 17.42 -1.13 -40.08
CA PHE A 549 17.48 -1.10 -38.62
C PHE A 549 16.20 -1.66 -37.97
N VAL A 550 15.03 -1.38 -38.54
CA VAL A 550 13.75 -1.99 -38.10
C VAL A 550 13.77 -3.51 -38.28
N GLY A 551 14.33 -3.99 -39.40
CA GLY A 551 14.52 -5.42 -39.65
C GLY A 551 15.42 -6.10 -38.62
N GLU A 552 16.55 -5.48 -38.28
CA GLU A 552 17.45 -5.96 -37.22
C GLU A 552 16.76 -5.97 -35.86
N MET A 553 16.03 -4.90 -35.52
CA MET A 553 15.25 -4.82 -34.28
C MET A 553 14.22 -5.93 -34.20
N LYS A 554 13.49 -6.19 -35.29
CA LYS A 554 12.51 -7.27 -35.36
C LYS A 554 13.16 -8.63 -35.12
N LEU A 555 14.24 -8.93 -35.84
CA LEU A 555 14.98 -10.18 -35.68
C LEU A 555 15.47 -10.36 -34.25
N LYS A 556 16.03 -9.31 -33.65
CA LYS A 556 16.55 -9.35 -32.28
C LYS A 556 15.44 -9.58 -31.25
N LEU A 557 14.29 -8.91 -31.40
CA LEU A 557 13.12 -9.11 -30.53
C LEU A 557 12.54 -10.53 -30.63
N GLU A 558 12.62 -11.17 -31.79
CA GLU A 558 12.12 -12.53 -32.02
C GLU A 558 13.10 -13.62 -31.54
N THR A 559 14.40 -13.36 -31.61
CA THR A 559 15.45 -14.37 -31.37
C THR A 559 16.07 -14.31 -29.97
N GLU A 560 16.03 -13.17 -29.28
CA GLU A 560 16.70 -13.04 -28.00
C GLU A 560 15.86 -13.57 -26.84
N GLU A 561 16.26 -14.73 -26.33
CA GLU A 561 15.61 -15.35 -25.17
C GLU A 561 16.06 -14.72 -23.86
N CYS A 562 15.10 -14.49 -22.96
CA CYS A 562 15.39 -14.09 -21.59
C CYS A 562 16.05 -15.26 -20.85
N PRO A 563 17.18 -15.08 -20.14
CA PRO A 563 17.82 -16.16 -19.39
C PRO A 563 16.95 -16.81 -18.31
N PHE A 564 15.90 -16.13 -17.83
CA PHE A 564 14.89 -16.75 -16.95
C PHE A 564 14.00 -17.73 -17.71
N ASP A 565 13.57 -17.37 -18.91
CA ASP A 565 12.67 -18.19 -19.73
C ASP A 565 13.42 -19.44 -20.22
N ALA A 566 14.66 -19.28 -20.69
CA ALA A 566 15.52 -20.40 -21.08
C ALA A 566 15.82 -21.38 -19.92
N LYS A 567 16.06 -20.87 -18.70
CA LYS A 567 16.24 -21.72 -17.51
C LYS A 567 14.97 -22.46 -17.13
N LEU A 568 13.80 -21.83 -17.27
CA LEU A 568 12.53 -22.47 -16.98
C LEU A 568 12.27 -23.60 -17.99
N GLU A 569 12.47 -23.34 -19.28
CA GLU A 569 12.31 -24.34 -20.34
C GLU A 569 13.25 -25.53 -20.17
N ALA A 570 14.50 -25.31 -19.76
CA ALA A 570 15.46 -26.39 -19.50
C ALA A 570 15.01 -27.32 -18.34
N VAL A 571 14.24 -26.83 -17.38
CA VAL A 571 13.78 -27.61 -16.21
C VAL A 571 12.46 -28.34 -16.48
N LEU A 572 11.65 -27.87 -17.44
CA LEU A 572 10.34 -28.44 -17.76
C LEU A 572 10.38 -29.94 -18.14
N PRO A 573 11.32 -30.43 -18.99
CA PRO A 573 11.41 -31.85 -19.32
C PRO A 573 11.65 -32.74 -18.10
N SER A 574 12.55 -32.33 -17.20
CA SER A 574 12.85 -33.10 -15.98
C SER A 574 11.68 -33.12 -15.01
N VAL A 575 10.98 -31.99 -14.87
CA VAL A 575 9.74 -31.92 -14.05
C VAL A 575 8.64 -32.79 -14.66
N HIS A 576 8.51 -32.80 -15.99
CA HIS A 576 7.55 -33.65 -16.69
C HIS A 576 7.85 -35.13 -16.51
N GLN A 577 9.12 -35.54 -16.65
CA GLN A 577 9.56 -36.92 -16.39
C GLN A 577 9.29 -37.33 -14.94
N TRP A 578 9.62 -36.47 -13.97
CA TRP A 578 9.33 -36.74 -12.56
C TRP A 578 7.83 -36.89 -12.30
N HIS A 579 7.01 -36.02 -12.90
CA HIS A 579 5.55 -36.11 -12.79
C HIS A 579 5.00 -37.41 -13.40
N GLN A 580 5.49 -37.83 -14.58
CA GLN A 580 5.13 -39.11 -15.19
C GLN A 580 5.54 -40.30 -14.32
N ALA A 581 6.76 -40.32 -13.80
CA ALA A 581 7.24 -41.38 -12.92
C ALA A 581 6.41 -41.48 -11.63
N ASN A 582 6.03 -40.33 -11.05
CA ASN A 582 5.13 -40.31 -9.89
C ASN A 582 3.72 -40.79 -10.24
N GLN A 583 3.17 -40.42 -11.40
CA GLN A 583 1.87 -40.94 -11.82
C GLN A 583 1.88 -42.45 -12.01
N GLN A 584 2.97 -43.01 -12.59
CA GLN A 584 3.14 -44.46 -12.73
C GLN A 584 3.28 -45.15 -11.37
N ALA A 585 4.09 -44.61 -10.46
CA ALA A 585 4.26 -45.15 -9.12
C ALA A 585 2.95 -45.12 -8.31
N VAL A 586 2.18 -44.03 -8.42
CA VAL A 586 0.86 -43.93 -7.78
C VAL A 586 -0.13 -44.92 -8.39
N ALA A 587 -0.13 -45.09 -9.72
CA ALA A 587 -0.98 -46.07 -10.38
C ALA A 587 -0.65 -47.51 -9.94
N GLU A 588 0.63 -47.83 -9.77
CA GLU A 588 1.08 -49.13 -9.30
C GLU A 588 0.70 -49.38 -7.84
N LEU A 589 0.88 -48.39 -6.96
CA LEU A 589 0.40 -48.47 -5.58
C LEU A 589 -1.11 -48.66 -5.49
N VAL A 590 -1.89 -48.01 -6.36
CA VAL A 590 -3.34 -48.21 -6.44
C VAL A 590 -3.67 -49.66 -6.87
N ARG A 591 -2.89 -50.24 -7.77
CA ARG A 591 -3.02 -51.65 -8.18
C ARG A 591 -2.70 -52.61 -7.05
N GLU A 592 -1.57 -52.42 -6.36
CA GLU A 592 -1.15 -53.26 -5.23
C GLU A 592 -2.15 -53.19 -4.06
N THR A 593 -2.62 -51.99 -3.72
CA THR A 593 -3.64 -51.84 -2.66
C THR A 593 -4.98 -52.49 -3.02
N LYS A 594 -5.33 -52.57 -4.30
CA LYS A 594 -6.51 -53.31 -4.76
C LYS A 594 -6.33 -54.82 -4.56
N LEU A 595 -5.17 -55.37 -4.95
CA LEU A 595 -4.86 -56.79 -4.75
C LEU A 595 -4.82 -57.16 -3.26
N LEU A 596 -4.16 -56.36 -2.43
CA LEU A 596 -4.14 -56.57 -0.98
C LEU A 596 -5.57 -56.55 -0.39
N ARG A 597 -6.45 -55.66 -0.86
CA ARG A 597 -7.86 -55.66 -0.42
C ARG A 597 -8.59 -56.95 -0.79
N GLU A 598 -8.33 -57.49 -1.97
CA GLU A 598 -8.91 -58.76 -2.43
C GLU A 598 -8.38 -59.94 -1.60
N GLU A 599 -7.08 -60.02 -1.35
CA GLU A 599 -6.47 -61.04 -0.47
C GLU A 599 -7.02 -60.94 0.97
N THR A 600 -7.12 -59.73 1.52
CA THR A 600 -7.68 -59.53 2.87
C THR A 600 -9.17 -59.88 2.93
N LYS A 601 -9.90 -59.81 1.82
CA LYS A 601 -11.30 -60.24 1.73
C LYS A 601 -11.38 -61.77 1.78
N LEU A 602 -10.55 -62.46 0.98
CA LEU A 602 -10.48 -63.92 0.96
C LEU A 602 -10.08 -64.49 2.32
N PHE A 603 -9.03 -63.95 2.94
CA PHE A 603 -8.58 -64.37 4.27
C PHE A 603 -9.68 -64.20 5.33
N ARG A 604 -10.46 -63.11 5.27
CA ARG A 604 -11.61 -62.90 6.17
C ARG A 604 -12.72 -63.93 5.94
N GLU A 605 -13.00 -64.30 4.70
CA GLU A 605 -13.98 -65.33 4.37
C GLU A 605 -13.54 -66.71 4.87
N GLU A 606 -12.27 -67.06 4.72
CA GLU A 606 -11.70 -68.31 5.25
C GLU A 606 -11.72 -68.36 6.77
N THR A 607 -11.30 -67.28 7.43
CA THR A 607 -11.33 -67.17 8.89
C THR A 607 -12.75 -67.31 9.43
N LYS A 608 -13.73 -66.71 8.75
CA LYS A 608 -15.14 -66.84 9.11
C LYS A 608 -15.62 -68.30 9.03
N LYS A 609 -15.28 -69.01 7.96
CA LYS A 609 -15.61 -70.44 7.80
C LYS A 609 -14.97 -71.30 8.90
N ALA A 610 -13.71 -71.03 9.26
CA ALA A 610 -13.02 -71.75 10.33
C ALA A 610 -13.69 -71.52 11.70
N ILE A 611 -14.08 -70.28 12.01
CA ILE A 611 -14.81 -69.96 13.24
C ILE A 611 -16.16 -70.68 13.28
N GLU A 612 -16.90 -70.70 12.17
CA GLU A 612 -18.19 -71.41 12.07
C GLU A 612 -18.02 -72.93 12.29
N ALA A 613 -16.96 -73.54 11.76
CA ALA A 613 -16.64 -74.95 11.98
C ALA A 613 -16.33 -75.24 13.47
N ILE A 614 -15.47 -74.45 14.10
CA ILE A 614 -15.12 -74.59 15.53
C ILE A 614 -16.35 -74.45 16.42
N GLN A 615 -17.25 -73.49 16.12
CA GLN A 615 -18.49 -73.31 16.87
C GLN A 615 -19.43 -74.52 16.74
N ASN A 616 -19.50 -75.13 15.57
CA ASN A 616 -20.32 -76.32 15.35
C ASN A 616 -19.75 -77.55 16.06
N ASP A 617 -18.43 -77.75 16.01
CA ASP A 617 -17.75 -78.84 16.75
C ASP A 617 -17.92 -78.68 18.26
N LEU A 618 -17.80 -77.46 18.79
CA LEU A 618 -18.02 -77.18 20.20
C LEU A 618 -19.47 -77.44 20.63
N ARG A 619 -20.45 -77.12 19.77
CA ARG A 619 -21.87 -77.44 20.02
C ARG A 619 -22.10 -78.94 20.03
N GLN A 620 -21.50 -79.68 19.09
CA GLN A 620 -21.63 -81.13 19.00
C GLN A 620 -20.97 -81.83 20.19
N SER A 621 -19.76 -81.43 20.55
CA SER A 621 -19.05 -81.94 21.73
C SER A 621 -19.82 -81.68 23.02
N ASN A 622 -20.40 -80.49 23.20
CA ASN A 622 -21.27 -80.20 24.34
C ASN A 622 -22.54 -81.08 24.36
N MET A 623 -23.14 -81.35 23.20
CA MET A 623 -24.29 -82.25 23.10
C MET A 623 -23.92 -83.69 23.49
N ASP A 624 -22.77 -84.18 23.02
CA ASP A 624 -22.29 -85.54 23.30
C ASP A 624 -21.84 -85.69 24.76
N PHE A 625 -21.22 -84.66 25.34
CA PHE A 625 -20.91 -84.60 26.77
C PHE A 625 -22.18 -84.65 27.63
N ARG A 626 -23.22 -83.87 27.27
CA ARG A 626 -24.52 -83.91 27.97
C ARG A 626 -25.20 -85.27 27.86
N ARG A 627 -25.12 -85.93 26.70
CA ARG A 627 -25.63 -87.31 26.52
C ARG A 627 -24.86 -88.31 27.37
N SER A 628 -23.53 -88.21 27.42
CA SER A 628 -22.68 -89.08 28.24
C SER A 628 -23.01 -88.97 29.73
N ILE A 629 -23.14 -87.74 30.26
CA ILE A 629 -23.55 -87.51 31.64
C ILE A 629 -24.95 -88.10 31.90
N ALA A 630 -25.90 -87.87 31.00
CA ALA A 630 -27.26 -88.41 31.13
C ALA A 630 -27.24 -89.95 31.18
N MET A 631 -26.46 -90.62 30.33
CA MET A 631 -26.33 -92.09 30.35
C MET A 631 -25.66 -92.61 31.62
N SER A 632 -24.57 -91.99 32.08
CA SER A 632 -23.88 -92.38 33.32
C SER A 632 -24.76 -92.18 34.55
N SER A 633 -25.53 -91.08 34.60
CA SER A 633 -26.50 -90.82 35.68
C SER A 633 -27.63 -91.85 35.70
N ALA A 634 -28.13 -92.26 34.53
CA ALA A 634 -29.16 -93.29 34.42
C ALA A 634 -28.64 -94.68 34.83
N ALA A 635 -27.40 -95.01 34.48
CA ALA A 635 -26.74 -96.24 34.91
C ALA A 635 -26.52 -96.26 36.43
N LEU A 636 -26.03 -95.16 37.02
CA LEU A 636 -25.83 -95.03 38.47
C LEU A 636 -27.15 -95.12 39.23
N ALA A 637 -28.21 -94.45 38.76
CA ALA A 637 -29.54 -94.53 39.35
C ALA A 637 -30.14 -95.95 39.29
N LYS A 638 -29.84 -96.70 38.22
CA LYS A 638 -30.28 -98.10 38.08
C LYS A 638 -29.54 -99.03 39.04
N THR A 639 -28.24 -98.85 39.23
CA THR A 639 -27.43 -99.64 40.18
C THR A 639 -27.78 -99.31 41.63
N LEU A 640 -28.00 -98.03 41.97
CA LEU A 640 -28.42 -97.61 43.31
C LEU A 640 -29.82 -98.12 43.68
N ARG A 641 -30.76 -98.20 42.71
CA ARG A 641 -32.08 -98.83 42.93
C ARG A 641 -32.01 -100.34 43.14
N ALA A 642 -30.99 -101.01 42.58
CA ALA A 642 -30.85 -102.46 42.68
C ALA A 642 -30.13 -102.92 43.97
N HIS A 643 -29.49 -102.04 44.73
CA HIS A 643 -28.58 -102.42 45.84
C HIS A 643 -28.78 -101.66 47.17
N ALA A 644 -29.88 -100.92 47.37
CA ALA A 644 -30.08 -100.16 48.62
C ALA A 644 -31.34 -100.57 49.39
N GLY A 645 -31.19 -101.55 50.28
CA GLY A 645 -32.02 -101.68 51.49
C GLY A 645 -31.31 -101.00 52.67
N SER A 646 -31.80 -99.82 53.04
CA SER A 646 -31.70 -99.13 54.34
C SER A 646 -30.31 -98.87 54.98
N VAL A 647 -29.86 -97.61 54.94
CA VAL A 647 -29.57 -96.69 56.08
C VAL A 647 -28.68 -95.54 55.57
N VAL A 648 -29.06 -94.32 55.98
CA VAL A 648 -28.63 -92.98 55.57
C VAL A 648 -27.20 -92.64 56.03
N PRO A 649 -26.46 -91.84 55.25
CA PRO A 649 -26.04 -90.53 55.77
C PRO A 649 -26.42 -89.37 54.83
N GLU A 650 -27.00 -88.38 55.48
CA GLU A 650 -27.17 -86.98 55.13
C GLU A 650 -25.81 -86.29 55.06
N VAL A 651 -25.43 -85.76 53.90
CA VAL A 651 -24.65 -84.50 53.69
C VAL A 651 -24.96 -84.06 52.24
N ALA A 652 -25.96 -83.23 51.98
CA ALA A 652 -25.98 -81.77 52.12
C ALA A 652 -24.95 -81.03 51.25
N GLY A 653 -25.46 -80.34 50.22
CA GLY A 653 -24.83 -79.13 49.66
C GLY A 653 -24.23 -79.27 48.26
N LEU A 654 -24.98 -78.81 47.24
CA LEU A 654 -24.53 -77.81 46.24
C LEU A 654 -25.56 -77.59 45.11
N GLU A 655 -26.85 -77.44 45.46
CA GLU A 655 -27.85 -76.75 44.59
C GLU A 655 -27.72 -75.22 44.70
N GLU A 656 -26.50 -74.71 44.67
CA GLU A 656 -26.23 -73.27 44.74
C GLU A 656 -25.20 -72.88 43.69
N LEU A 657 -25.54 -73.06 42.41
CA LEU A 657 -24.85 -72.43 41.26
C LEU A 657 -25.79 -72.19 40.06
N SER A 658 -27.11 -72.30 40.27
CA SER A 658 -28.14 -72.01 39.25
C SER A 658 -28.64 -70.55 39.28
N THR A 659 -28.02 -69.67 40.09
CA THR A 659 -28.53 -68.31 40.34
C THR A 659 -27.49 -67.18 40.26
N LEU A 660 -26.34 -67.35 39.60
CA LEU A 660 -25.41 -66.23 39.34
C LEU A 660 -24.76 -66.38 37.95
N MET A 661 -24.82 -65.32 37.14
CA MET A 661 -24.46 -65.19 35.70
C MET A 661 -25.64 -65.44 34.74
N ALA A 662 -26.74 -64.69 34.80
CA ALA A 662 -26.82 -63.24 34.61
C ALA A 662 -26.02 -62.72 33.41
N ALA A 663 -26.78 -62.24 32.42
CA ALA A 663 -26.47 -61.13 31.52
C ALA A 663 -25.26 -61.27 30.58
N SER A 664 -25.53 -61.48 29.30
CA SER A 664 -25.18 -60.52 28.22
C SER A 664 -25.60 -61.09 26.86
N SER A 665 -26.63 -60.51 26.27
CA SER A 665 -26.85 -60.60 24.82
C SER A 665 -25.97 -59.56 24.12
N PRO A 666 -25.16 -59.93 23.10
CA PRO A 666 -24.68 -58.99 22.12
C PRO A 666 -25.57 -59.04 20.87
N GLY A 667 -26.28 -57.93 20.69
CA GLY A 667 -26.50 -57.21 19.45
C GLY A 667 -26.10 -57.89 18.14
N THR A 668 -27.12 -58.25 17.40
CA THR A 668 -27.12 -58.51 15.96
C THR A 668 -26.73 -57.23 15.20
N SER A 669 -25.63 -57.28 14.46
CA SER A 669 -25.45 -56.43 13.27
C SER A 669 -26.37 -56.94 12.16
N PRO A 670 -26.94 -56.08 11.32
CA PRO A 670 -26.66 -56.36 9.91
C PRO A 670 -26.53 -55.15 8.98
N ARG A 671 -25.55 -55.32 8.10
CA ARG A 671 -25.64 -55.20 6.62
C ARG A 671 -25.42 -53.83 5.98
N PHE A 672 -24.24 -53.78 5.37
CA PHE A 672 -23.96 -53.23 4.05
C PHE A 672 -25.05 -53.53 3.01
N ARG A 673 -25.29 -52.54 2.14
CA ARG A 673 -25.60 -52.77 0.73
C ARG A 673 -24.94 -51.69 -0.13
N GLU A 674 -24.28 -52.15 -1.18
CA GLU A 674 -23.50 -51.39 -2.17
C GLU A 674 -24.38 -50.56 -3.11
N ASP A 675 -23.76 -49.45 -3.53
CA ASP A 675 -23.81 -48.75 -4.81
C ASP A 675 -25.14 -48.35 -5.46
N GLN A 676 -25.31 -47.03 -5.60
CA GLN A 676 -25.56 -46.41 -6.90
C GLN A 676 -25.11 -44.94 -6.89
N GLN A 677 -24.35 -44.56 -7.92
CA GLN A 677 -24.01 -43.18 -8.25
C GLN A 677 -25.28 -42.34 -8.40
N ASN A 678 -25.36 -41.24 -7.65
CA ASN A 678 -25.99 -40.02 -8.13
C ASN A 678 -25.35 -38.81 -7.48
N ASN A 679 -25.06 -37.82 -8.32
CA ASN A 679 -24.84 -36.43 -7.92
C ASN A 679 -25.99 -36.00 -7.03
N GLU A 680 -25.72 -35.74 -5.76
CA GLU A 680 -26.41 -34.78 -4.92
C GLU A 680 -25.66 -34.68 -3.59
N HIS A 681 -25.50 -33.45 -3.09
CA HIS A 681 -24.86 -33.15 -1.82
C HIS A 681 -25.39 -34.06 -0.70
N PRO A 682 -24.53 -34.79 0.04
CA PRO A 682 -25.00 -35.46 1.24
C PRO A 682 -25.06 -34.45 2.39
N PRO A 683 -25.98 -34.69 3.33
CA PRO A 683 -26.57 -33.67 4.16
C PRO A 683 -25.54 -33.14 5.14
N VAL A 684 -25.51 -31.82 5.25
CA VAL A 684 -24.91 -31.11 6.37
C VAL A 684 -25.54 -31.69 7.63
N ASP A 685 -24.79 -32.55 8.31
CA ASP A 685 -24.99 -32.79 9.73
C ASP A 685 -24.83 -31.42 10.37
N SER A 686 -25.97 -30.78 10.59
CA SER A 686 -26.11 -29.36 10.85
C SER A 686 -25.77 -29.05 12.30
N ARG A 687 -24.53 -29.38 12.66
CA ARG A 687 -23.85 -28.81 13.81
C ARG A 687 -22.51 -28.28 13.31
N PRO A 688 -22.31 -26.95 13.29
CA PRO A 688 -20.98 -26.42 13.00
C PRO A 688 -19.98 -27.05 13.98
N PHE A 689 -18.87 -27.58 13.46
CA PHE A 689 -17.78 -28.06 14.31
C PHE A 689 -17.32 -26.87 15.16
N ILE A 690 -17.48 -26.95 16.47
CA ILE A 690 -17.06 -25.91 17.40
C ILE A 690 -15.85 -26.44 18.16
N MET A 691 -14.72 -25.74 18.02
CA MET A 691 -13.56 -26.02 18.87
C MET A 691 -13.92 -25.82 20.33
N HIS A 692 -13.55 -26.77 21.18
CA HIS A 692 -13.80 -26.69 22.60
C HIS A 692 -13.16 -25.40 23.16
N PRO A 693 -13.94 -24.55 23.85
CA PRO A 693 -13.47 -23.24 24.26
C PRO A 693 -12.42 -23.31 25.37
N LYS A 694 -12.42 -24.40 26.16
CA LYS A 694 -11.44 -24.66 27.23
C LYS A 694 -11.17 -26.15 27.34
N HIS A 695 -9.90 -26.53 27.24
CA HIS A 695 -9.45 -27.91 27.44
C HIS A 695 -8.97 -28.11 28.86
N ALA A 696 -9.42 -29.20 29.49
CA ALA A 696 -8.97 -29.60 30.82
C ALA A 696 -7.50 -30.08 30.85
N SER A 697 -6.98 -30.51 29.70
CA SER A 697 -5.61 -31.00 29.52
C SER A 697 -5.08 -30.73 28.10
N ILE A 698 -3.76 -30.73 27.93
CA ILE A 698 -3.12 -30.73 26.59
C ILE A 698 -3.49 -32.00 25.84
N HIS A 699 -3.65 -33.13 26.54
CA HIS A 699 -4.12 -34.38 25.96
C HIS A 699 -5.47 -34.23 25.24
N ASN A 700 -6.47 -33.64 25.89
CA ASN A 700 -7.77 -33.42 25.26
C ASN A 700 -7.69 -32.45 24.08
N MET A 701 -6.83 -31.43 24.18
CA MET A 701 -6.58 -30.49 23.09
C MET A 701 -5.94 -31.17 21.88
N TYR A 702 -4.98 -32.08 22.10
CA TYR A 702 -4.36 -32.87 21.04
C TYR A 702 -5.35 -33.85 20.40
N CYS A 703 -6.15 -34.53 21.22
CA CYS A 703 -7.18 -35.45 20.73
C CYS A 703 -8.24 -34.74 19.86
N GLU A 704 -8.70 -33.55 20.26
CA GLU A 704 -9.59 -32.75 19.40
C GLU A 704 -8.91 -32.28 18.11
N TRP A 705 -7.64 -31.87 18.20
CA TRP A 705 -6.88 -31.36 17.06
C TRP A 705 -6.69 -32.44 15.98
N HIS A 706 -6.41 -33.68 16.39
CA HIS A 706 -6.14 -34.82 15.51
C HIS A 706 -7.33 -35.78 15.29
N GLY A 707 -8.47 -35.57 15.96
CA GLY A 707 -9.65 -36.44 15.85
C GLY A 707 -9.45 -37.80 16.52
N ILE A 708 -8.83 -37.83 17.70
CA ILE A 708 -8.58 -39.04 18.50
C ILE A 708 -9.63 -39.09 19.63
N SER A 709 -10.03 -40.30 20.06
CA SER A 709 -10.98 -40.49 21.17
C SER A 709 -10.60 -39.65 22.40
N PRO A 710 -11.54 -38.91 23.03
CA PRO A 710 -13.00 -38.96 22.83
C PRO A 710 -13.54 -38.06 21.70
N PHE A 711 -12.70 -37.31 20.99
CA PHE A 711 -13.08 -36.36 19.93
C PHE A 711 -12.95 -36.95 18.52
N ALA A 712 -13.11 -38.27 18.40
CA ALA A 712 -13.02 -38.94 17.12
C ALA A 712 -14.18 -38.49 16.21
N ASP A 713 -13.83 -38.02 15.01
CA ASP A 713 -14.81 -37.62 14.01
C ASP A 713 -14.42 -38.14 12.62
N PRO A 714 -15.38 -38.25 11.68
CA PRO A 714 -15.10 -38.81 10.36
C PRO A 714 -14.14 -37.97 9.51
N GLN A 715 -13.84 -36.73 9.91
CA GLN A 715 -12.96 -35.82 9.18
C GLN A 715 -11.55 -35.72 9.78
N GLY A 716 -11.21 -36.47 10.84
CA GLY A 716 -9.88 -36.47 11.46
C GLY A 716 -9.55 -35.18 12.21
N GLY A 717 -10.53 -34.59 12.90
CA GLY A 717 -10.34 -33.42 13.76
C GLY A 717 -10.05 -32.13 12.99
N VAL A 718 -9.43 -31.16 13.67
CA VAL A 718 -9.07 -29.87 13.07
C VAL A 718 -8.02 -30.02 11.96
N VAL A 719 -7.08 -30.95 12.11
CA VAL A 719 -6.03 -31.23 11.11
C VAL A 719 -6.64 -31.75 9.82
N GLY A 720 -7.50 -32.77 9.88
CA GLY A 720 -8.09 -33.35 8.68
C GLY A 720 -9.02 -32.38 7.95
N ARG A 721 -9.77 -31.52 8.68
CA ARG A 721 -10.56 -30.44 8.05
C ARG A 721 -9.70 -29.34 7.41
N ASN A 722 -8.56 -28.98 8.01
CA ASN A 722 -7.61 -28.06 7.37
C ASN A 722 -7.04 -28.66 6.07
N LYS A 723 -6.82 -29.99 6.02
CA LYS A 723 -6.37 -30.70 4.81
C LYS A 723 -7.46 -30.77 3.74
N ALA A 724 -8.71 -31.04 4.12
CA ALA A 724 -9.82 -31.19 3.19
C ALA A 724 -10.37 -29.85 2.64
N HIS A 725 -10.43 -28.80 3.46
CA HIS A 725 -11.17 -27.57 3.13
C HIS A 725 -10.34 -26.27 3.28
N GLY A 726 -9.06 -26.37 3.62
CA GLY A 726 -8.17 -25.22 3.77
C GLY A 726 -8.64 -24.22 4.83
N LYS A 727 -8.58 -22.91 4.53
CA LYS A 727 -8.94 -21.84 5.48
C LYS A 727 -10.43 -21.46 5.46
N LYS A 728 -11.22 -21.96 4.49
CA LYS A 728 -12.60 -21.49 4.24
C LYS A 728 -13.61 -21.97 5.29
N TRP A 729 -13.43 -23.16 5.85
CA TRP A 729 -14.36 -23.78 6.81
C TRP A 729 -14.32 -23.17 8.22
N ARG A 730 -13.25 -22.43 8.56
CA ARG A 730 -13.01 -21.85 9.89
C ARG A 730 -13.27 -20.34 9.98
N LYS A 731 -14.01 -19.78 9.01
CA LYS A 731 -14.29 -18.32 8.94
C LYS A 731 -15.05 -17.79 10.18
N GLU A 732 -15.82 -18.66 10.83
CA GLU A 732 -16.65 -18.32 11.99
C GLU A 732 -15.94 -18.57 13.33
N PHE A 733 -14.70 -19.07 13.33
CA PHE A 733 -13.95 -19.36 14.56
C PHE A 733 -13.30 -18.11 15.11
N ASN A 734 -13.16 -18.05 16.43
CA ASN A 734 -12.32 -17.04 17.07
C ASN A 734 -10.87 -17.18 16.56
N PRO A 735 -10.34 -16.18 15.82
CA PRO A 735 -9.02 -16.29 15.19
C PRO A 735 -7.90 -16.44 16.22
N ASN A 736 -8.06 -15.84 17.40
CA ASN A 736 -7.07 -15.90 18.48
C ASN A 736 -7.05 -17.27 19.15
N HIS A 737 -8.21 -17.91 19.34
CA HIS A 737 -8.31 -19.26 19.89
C HIS A 737 -7.61 -20.27 18.99
N TYR A 738 -8.03 -20.31 17.72
CA TYR A 738 -7.43 -21.19 16.71
C TYR A 738 -5.91 -20.97 16.58
N SER A 739 -5.47 -19.70 16.51
CA SER A 739 -4.05 -19.39 16.37
C SER A 739 -3.22 -19.83 17.56
N ARG A 740 -3.74 -19.73 18.80
CA ARG A 740 -3.01 -20.14 20.01
C ARG A 740 -2.95 -21.66 20.12
N THR A 741 -4.07 -22.36 19.92
CA THR A 741 -4.12 -23.82 19.88
C THR A 741 -3.17 -24.37 18.82
N SER A 742 -3.18 -23.81 17.60
CA SER A 742 -2.25 -24.20 16.53
C SER A 742 -0.78 -24.03 16.92
N ARG A 743 -0.42 -22.97 17.64
CA ARG A 743 0.95 -22.75 18.12
C ARG A 743 1.36 -23.75 19.19
N ILE A 744 0.46 -24.11 20.10
CA ILE A 744 0.73 -25.13 21.12
C ILE A 744 0.91 -26.50 20.44
N MET A 745 0.08 -26.85 19.45
CA MET A 745 0.23 -28.11 18.70
C MET A 745 1.55 -28.16 17.92
N LYS A 746 1.99 -27.05 17.33
CA LYS A 746 3.33 -26.97 16.71
C LYS A 746 4.46 -27.21 17.71
N ALA A 747 4.30 -26.81 18.97
CA ALA A 747 5.28 -27.11 20.00
C ALA A 747 5.30 -28.61 20.33
N VAL A 748 4.13 -29.26 20.39
CA VAL A 748 4.00 -30.72 20.56
C VAL A 748 4.69 -31.45 19.40
N ASP A 749 4.38 -31.09 18.14
CA ASP A 749 5.00 -31.67 16.95
C ASP A 749 6.53 -31.53 16.96
N ARG A 750 7.03 -30.39 17.47
CA ARG A 750 8.46 -30.13 17.59
C ARG A 750 9.12 -31.04 18.63
N ILE A 751 8.50 -31.24 19.80
CA ILE A 751 9.00 -32.16 20.84
C ILE A 751 9.00 -33.60 20.33
N ILE A 752 7.93 -34.02 19.64
CA ILE A 752 7.84 -35.34 19.01
C ILE A 752 9.02 -35.54 18.04
N SER A 753 9.29 -34.52 17.21
CA SER A 753 10.35 -34.58 16.19
C SER A 753 11.78 -34.46 16.76
N SER A 754 12.00 -33.63 17.78
CA SER A 754 13.35 -33.38 18.34
C SER A 754 13.81 -34.49 19.27
N ASP A 755 12.88 -35.05 20.05
CA ASP A 755 13.20 -35.98 21.13
C ASP A 755 12.79 -37.43 20.79
N ASN A 756 12.25 -37.65 19.58
CA ASN A 756 11.75 -38.94 19.08
C ASN A 756 10.77 -39.62 20.05
N LEU A 757 9.89 -38.82 20.66
CA LEU A 757 8.93 -39.28 21.65
C LEU A 757 7.59 -39.63 20.99
N THR A 758 6.85 -40.56 21.60
CA THR A 758 5.43 -40.75 21.27
C THR A 758 4.64 -39.48 21.61
N TRP A 759 3.55 -39.23 20.88
CA TRP A 759 2.74 -38.04 21.12
C TRP A 759 2.16 -38.00 22.55
N GLN A 760 1.87 -39.15 23.15
CA GLN A 760 1.43 -39.24 24.54
C GLN A 760 2.50 -38.73 25.51
N ASN A 761 3.77 -39.08 25.28
CA ASN A 761 4.89 -38.63 26.12
C ASN A 761 5.20 -37.15 25.90
N ALA A 762 5.10 -36.65 24.67
CA ALA A 762 5.29 -35.24 24.35
C ALA A 762 4.20 -34.36 25.01
N VAL A 763 2.94 -34.81 24.98
CA VAL A 763 1.82 -34.16 25.66
C VAL A 763 2.02 -34.21 27.18
N ALA A 764 2.37 -35.36 27.76
CA ALA A 764 2.57 -35.52 29.20
C ALA A 764 3.66 -34.58 29.74
N ARG A 765 4.70 -34.30 28.95
CA ARG A 765 5.76 -33.35 29.30
C ARG A 765 5.26 -31.90 29.37
N LEU A 766 4.25 -31.53 28.58
CA LEU A 766 3.67 -30.19 28.56
C LEU A 766 2.51 -30.01 29.55
N GLU A 767 1.96 -31.09 30.10
CA GLU A 767 0.83 -31.04 31.04
C GLU A 767 1.15 -30.21 32.30
N PRO A 768 2.31 -30.35 32.98
CA PRO A 768 2.66 -29.52 34.13
C PRO A 768 2.83 -28.04 33.78
N LEU A 769 3.29 -27.73 32.56
CA LEU A 769 3.37 -26.36 32.05
C LEU A 769 1.99 -25.76 31.82
N TYR A 770 1.05 -26.57 31.31
CA TYR A 770 -0.32 -26.15 31.10
C TYR A 770 -1.06 -25.90 32.42
N ASP A 771 -0.83 -26.72 33.43
CA ASP A 771 -1.35 -26.48 34.79
C ASP A 771 -0.76 -25.21 35.41
N ARG A 772 0.55 -24.99 35.31
CA ARG A 772 1.20 -23.73 35.74
C ARG A 772 0.68 -22.50 35.01
N SER A 773 0.24 -22.65 33.76
CA SER A 773 -0.38 -21.57 32.99
C SER A 773 -1.80 -21.20 33.47
N GLY A 774 -2.36 -21.96 34.42
CA GLY A 774 -3.77 -21.88 34.81
C GLY A 774 -4.70 -22.32 33.68
N LYS A 775 -4.25 -23.25 32.83
CA LYS A 775 -4.97 -23.75 31.64
C LYS A 775 -5.39 -22.63 30.67
N SER A 776 -4.57 -21.58 30.57
CA SER A 776 -4.79 -20.45 29.69
C SER A 776 -3.93 -20.57 28.45
N LEU A 777 -4.56 -20.65 27.26
CA LEU A 777 -3.84 -20.77 25.99
C LEU A 777 -2.88 -19.60 25.72
N SER A 778 -3.19 -18.39 26.24
CA SER A 778 -2.28 -17.25 26.08
C SER A 778 -1.03 -17.41 26.96
N LYS A 779 -1.23 -17.71 28.25
CA LYS A 779 -0.11 -17.92 29.19
C LYS A 779 0.72 -19.13 28.80
N MET A 780 0.10 -20.19 28.29
CA MET A 780 0.80 -21.39 27.80
C MET A 780 1.69 -21.07 26.60
N VAL A 781 1.22 -20.26 25.65
CA VAL A 781 2.06 -19.83 24.51
C VAL A 781 3.23 -18.96 24.98
N ASP A 782 3.03 -18.11 25.98
CA ASP A 782 4.11 -17.30 26.55
C ASP A 782 5.17 -18.19 27.25
N LEU A 783 4.73 -19.14 28.09
CA LEU A 783 5.61 -20.13 28.72
C LEU A 783 6.39 -20.98 27.70
N LEU A 784 5.73 -21.42 26.62
CA LEU A 784 6.38 -22.18 25.55
C LEU A 784 7.41 -21.34 24.76
N VAL A 785 7.26 -20.01 24.74
CA VAL A 785 8.28 -19.12 24.17
C VAL A 785 9.46 -18.96 25.14
N ASP A 786 9.19 -18.83 26.43
CA ASP A 786 10.22 -18.72 27.47
C ASP A 786 11.07 -20.00 27.58
N GLU A 787 10.46 -21.17 27.42
CA GLU A 787 11.13 -22.48 27.36
C GLU A 787 11.83 -22.74 26.00
N GLY A 788 11.82 -21.78 25.06
CA GLY A 788 12.51 -21.90 23.77
C GLY A 788 11.86 -22.84 22.74
N LEU A 789 10.73 -23.46 23.09
CA LEU A 789 10.00 -24.40 22.22
C LEU A 789 9.30 -23.69 21.06
N LEU A 790 8.92 -22.42 21.24
CA LEU A 790 8.36 -21.55 20.21
C LEU A 790 9.22 -20.31 19.98
N ALA A 791 9.39 -19.91 18.72
CA ALA A 791 10.05 -18.64 18.41
C ALA A 791 9.25 -17.46 19.00
N LYS A 792 9.97 -16.49 19.59
CA LYS A 792 9.38 -15.24 20.09
C LYS A 792 8.75 -14.50 18.92
N GLY A 793 7.42 -14.47 18.87
CA GLY A 793 6.69 -13.76 17.83
C GLY A 793 7.06 -12.27 17.88
N LYS A 794 7.36 -11.65 16.74
CA LYS A 794 7.54 -10.19 16.66
C LYS A 794 6.30 -9.53 17.23
N ALA A 795 6.44 -8.85 18.37
CA ALA A 795 5.32 -8.17 19.01
C ALA A 795 4.74 -7.14 18.02
N ARG A 796 3.47 -7.32 17.64
CA ARG A 796 2.64 -6.30 16.99
C ARG A 796 2.45 -5.16 18.00
N GLY A 797 3.47 -4.31 18.17
CA GLY A 797 3.45 -3.23 19.15
C GLY A 797 4.81 -2.66 19.55
N ALA A 798 5.93 -3.38 19.31
CA ALA A 798 7.26 -2.93 19.75
C ALA A 798 7.76 -1.65 19.05
N LYS A 799 7.19 -1.27 17.90
CA LYS A 799 7.54 0.00 17.21
C LYS A 799 7.07 1.26 17.95
N ARG A 800 6.16 1.17 18.95
CA ARG A 800 5.62 2.35 19.63
C ARG A 800 6.39 2.76 20.89
N LYS A 801 6.94 1.81 21.66
CA LYS A 801 7.67 2.12 22.91
C LYS A 801 9.18 2.36 22.74
N ALA A 802 9.84 1.76 21.75
CA ALA A 802 11.27 2.03 21.50
C ALA A 802 11.52 3.46 20.96
N LYS A 803 10.49 4.12 20.42
CA LYS A 803 10.56 5.49 19.93
C LYS A 803 10.40 6.54 21.05
N GLU A 804 9.87 6.15 22.21
CA GLU A 804 9.68 7.04 23.37
C GLU A 804 10.86 6.99 24.34
N ALA A 805 11.73 5.98 24.27
CA ALA A 805 12.82 5.79 25.24
C ALA A 805 14.25 6.04 24.70
N GLY A 806 14.45 6.28 23.41
CA GLY A 806 15.73 6.79 22.89
C GLY A 806 16.98 5.93 23.16
N ILE A 807 16.85 4.62 23.36
CA ILE A 807 18.01 3.72 23.55
C ILE A 807 18.20 2.88 22.29
N GLY A 808 19.31 3.11 21.60
CA GLY A 808 19.79 2.26 20.51
C GLY A 808 20.33 0.95 21.06
N VAL A 809 20.00 -0.17 20.41
CA VAL A 809 20.65 -1.46 20.65
C VAL A 809 21.25 -1.92 19.33
N GLU A 810 22.57 -1.88 19.26
CA GLU A 810 23.39 -2.54 18.26
C GLU A 810 23.15 -4.06 18.28
N LYS A 811 23.17 -4.67 17.10
CA LYS A 811 23.06 -6.12 16.95
C LYS A 811 24.44 -6.76 16.92
N ILE A 812 24.63 -7.76 17.78
CA ILE A 812 25.23 -9.04 17.41
C ILE A 812 24.07 -9.97 17.04
#